data_AF-A0A954JML4-F1
#
_entry.id   AF-A0A954JML4-F1
#
_cell.length_a   1.000
_cell.length_b   1.000
_cell.length_c   1.000
_cell.angle_alpha   90.00
_cell.angle_beta   90.00
_cell.angle_gamma   90.00
#
_symmetry.space_group_name_H-M   'P 1'
#
loop_
_entity.id
_entity.type
_entity.pdbx_description
1 polymer ?
#
loop_
_entity_poly.entity_id
_entity_poly.type
_entity_poly.pdbx_seq_one_letter_code
_entity_poly.pdbx_strand_id
1 'polypeptide(L)'
;MRLDLIRWLFSVRSEIRRPTRARARKHFCLTAEAFENRVLLDGNVSALIDAGSLRLTGDRSSNQVEVAIEAGNVVVRGLNGTTVNGSADDQILVTGATKISGNLVSNLGRGDDSLVVSDGVEVGGDLIVHDRKGASTIGIRGVTIGNDLLIRTGNSADSISIDQSTIGDGIAIRTRRGNDQVVIDTTKTSGSVFVRTYQGADDVVVRDSDVAENVVLRTGRGNDEIVLQKTDIAGNTFVRTWRGADFVVADTVTVGGSSLIKMDGGADTLVTLGTNTFTGSVRASGGGTRRDTVSTSADTTFTGGVRTKKFENTTLDDAVVDDRLNNATSGVLTLADNLQTEIGTLIGDTMDTELTLTTDTSMNQNTIESSDTLVSKDADFVVTGTTSAGATIDVDADGDGQFDDATATADADGNYSVTVGLATGQQTLNVRASNDSGDTMTDEIDVRLAVGTVVRFSTAVGNVDVELLDDPNDPNAPDITVGNFLNYSDRYENSIIHRSIDGFVIQGGGFVFENDDVSAVNTDPPIVNEFNSAHPNLRGTLSMALVGGDFNSGTSQWFFNVADHTDDNDPNTPNLDEDRHTVFGEVIGSGMTVVDSINGLATFNLNSLFPGGNGALQTTPARNYNGITRDLTGNVSVSPGTALVTGTGTMFDSELSVGDRIIIAGVSTTVDSILSDTELTIADNHQAGATDATAQTIVFPTRDQLIVFDSIETIL
;
A
#
# COMPACT_ATOMS: atom_id res chain seq x y z
N MET A 1 -19.57 -85.45 -4.99
CA MET A 1 -18.94 -85.39 -3.64
C MET A 1 -17.95 -84.23 -3.69
N ARG A 2 -18.26 -83.02 -3.19
CA ARG A 2 -18.25 -82.54 -1.79
C ARG A 2 -16.87 -82.58 -1.08
N LEU A 3 -16.36 -81.36 -0.81
CA LEU A 3 -15.64 -80.79 0.37
C LEU A 3 -14.23 -81.34 0.73
N ASP A 4 -13.18 -80.57 1.09
CA ASP A 4 -13.01 -79.18 1.60
C ASP A 4 -11.60 -78.58 1.33
N LEU A 5 -11.46 -77.24 1.35
CA LEU A 5 -10.50 -76.41 0.57
C LEU A 5 -9.64 -75.39 1.38
N ILE A 6 -8.31 -75.50 1.26
CA ILE A 6 -7.16 -74.53 1.08
C ILE A 6 -7.22 -73.03 1.57
N ARG A 7 -6.18 -72.57 2.33
CA ARG A 7 -5.73 -71.16 2.65
C ARG A 7 -4.17 -71.11 2.56
N TRP A 8 -3.40 -70.24 1.85
CA TRP A 8 -3.20 -68.75 1.75
C TRP A 8 -2.51 -68.13 3.00
N LEU A 9 -1.37 -67.38 3.03
CA LEU A 9 -0.28 -66.97 2.10
C LEU A 9 0.93 -66.33 2.90
N PHE A 10 2.16 -66.49 2.38
CA PHE A 10 3.55 -65.99 2.62
C PHE A 10 4.09 -65.15 3.83
N SER A 11 5.38 -65.41 4.09
CA SER A 11 6.37 -64.85 5.05
C SER A 11 7.49 -64.09 4.30
N VAL A 12 8.21 -63.15 4.95
CA VAL A 12 9.69 -63.09 5.12
C VAL A 12 10.11 -61.73 5.74
N ARG A 13 10.81 -61.77 6.90
CA ARG A 13 12.13 -61.10 7.15
C ARG A 13 12.50 -61.13 8.65
N SER A 14 13.60 -61.80 8.98
CA SER A 14 14.44 -61.46 10.14
C SER A 14 15.81 -62.10 9.98
N GLU A 15 16.91 -61.32 10.04
CA GLU A 15 18.18 -61.78 10.58
C GLU A 15 19.17 -60.63 10.90
N ILE A 16 19.67 -60.70 12.14
CA ILE A 16 21.01 -60.35 12.67
C ILE A 16 21.31 -58.90 13.15
N ARG A 17 21.54 -58.81 14.48
CA ARG A 17 22.09 -57.71 15.30
C ARG A 17 23.62 -57.65 15.27
N ARG A 18 24.23 -56.45 15.47
CA ARG A 18 25.10 -56.08 16.63
C ARG A 18 25.34 -54.55 16.69
N PRO A 19 25.66 -53.95 17.86
CA PRO A 19 25.35 -52.56 18.19
C PRO A 19 26.58 -51.62 18.29
N THR A 20 26.39 -50.33 17.98
CA THR A 20 27.28 -49.23 18.41
C THR A 20 26.47 -47.97 18.74
N ARG A 21 26.69 -47.47 19.97
CA ARG A 21 26.44 -46.14 20.58
C ARG A 21 25.17 -45.37 20.17
N ALA A 22 24.25 -45.28 21.15
CA ALA A 22 23.06 -44.43 21.13
C ALA A 22 23.44 -42.93 21.05
N ARG A 23 22.99 -42.26 19.99
CA ARG A 23 22.86 -40.80 19.91
C ARG A 23 21.39 -40.51 20.25
N ALA A 24 21.14 -39.76 21.32
CA ALA A 24 19.80 -39.29 21.64
C ALA A 24 19.30 -38.40 20.50
N ARG A 25 18.30 -38.87 19.74
CA ARG A 25 17.55 -38.01 18.83
C ARG A 25 16.61 -37.18 19.70
N LYS A 26 16.90 -35.88 19.82
CA LYS A 26 15.94 -34.88 20.28
C LYS A 26 14.71 -35.00 19.38
N HIS A 27 13.53 -35.13 19.99
CA HIS A 27 12.27 -34.90 19.29
C HIS A 27 12.28 -33.42 18.88
N PHE A 28 12.34 -33.16 17.58
CA PHE A 28 11.96 -31.84 17.06
C PHE A 28 10.45 -31.74 17.26
N CYS A 29 10.05 -30.98 18.28
CA CYS A 29 8.74 -30.38 18.29
C CYS A 29 8.75 -29.40 17.11
N LEU A 30 7.96 -29.66 16.07
CA LEU A 30 7.64 -28.64 15.08
C LEU A 30 6.76 -27.62 15.79
N THR A 31 7.38 -26.57 16.30
CA THR A 31 6.71 -25.29 16.49
C THR A 31 6.49 -24.72 15.09
N ALA A 32 5.23 -24.53 14.71
CA ALA A 32 4.90 -23.64 13.62
C ALA A 32 5.25 -22.23 14.11
N GLU A 33 6.34 -21.67 13.60
CA GLU A 33 6.60 -20.23 13.72
C GLU A 33 5.51 -19.51 12.92
N ALA A 34 4.86 -18.53 13.55
CA ALA A 34 4.02 -17.61 12.82
C ALA A 34 4.91 -16.88 11.80
N PHE A 35 4.56 -16.98 10.53
CA PHE A 35 5.16 -16.15 9.49
C PHE A 35 4.97 -14.69 9.91
N GLU A 36 6.06 -13.92 9.98
CA GLU A 36 5.99 -12.46 10.01
C GLU A 36 5.08 -11.98 8.86
N ASN A 37 4.29 -10.92 9.11
CA ASN A 37 3.53 -10.25 8.07
C ASN A 37 4.54 -9.70 7.04
N ARG A 38 4.77 -10.46 5.97
CA ARG A 38 5.51 -9.97 4.80
C ARG A 38 4.65 -8.90 4.18
N VAL A 39 4.96 -7.63 4.47
CA VAL A 39 4.56 -6.52 3.60
C VAL A 39 5.07 -6.88 2.21
N LEU A 40 4.17 -6.98 1.24
CA LEU A 40 4.53 -7.26 -0.15
C LEU A 40 5.49 -6.15 -0.63
N LEU A 41 6.50 -6.53 -1.41
CA LEU A 41 7.37 -5.56 -2.08
C LEU A 41 6.53 -4.64 -2.95
N ASP A 42 6.84 -3.35 -2.98
CA ASP A 42 6.10 -2.36 -3.76
C ASP A 42 5.99 -2.73 -5.25
N GLY A 43 4.76 -2.72 -5.79
CA GLY A 43 4.43 -3.18 -7.13
C GLY A 43 4.27 -4.71 -7.27
N ASN A 44 4.08 -5.48 -6.19
CA ASN A 44 3.97 -6.94 -6.25
C ASN A 44 2.61 -7.49 -5.81
N VAL A 45 2.09 -8.42 -6.61
CA VAL A 45 0.88 -9.19 -6.31
C VAL A 45 1.25 -10.62 -5.89
N SER A 46 0.76 -11.08 -4.75
CA SER A 46 0.77 -12.49 -4.41
C SER A 46 -0.37 -13.23 -5.11
N ALA A 47 -0.05 -14.33 -5.77
CA ALA A 47 -1.03 -15.20 -6.39
C ALA A 47 -0.87 -16.63 -5.85
N LEU A 48 -1.91 -17.12 -5.16
CA LEU A 48 -1.90 -18.41 -4.47
C LEU A 48 -3.13 -19.24 -4.85
N ILE A 49 -2.93 -20.54 -5.09
CA ILE A 49 -4.01 -21.51 -5.14
C ILE A 49 -4.14 -22.19 -3.78
N ASP A 50 -5.27 -22.01 -3.12
CA ASP A 50 -5.62 -22.69 -1.87
C ASP A 50 -6.98 -23.39 -1.99
N ALA A 51 -7.02 -24.67 -1.63
CA ALA A 51 -8.19 -25.55 -1.77
C ALA A 51 -8.90 -25.47 -3.15
N GLY A 52 -8.15 -25.17 -4.22
CA GLY A 52 -8.67 -25.02 -5.58
C GLY A 52 -9.20 -23.63 -5.94
N SER A 53 -9.19 -22.69 -4.99
CA SER A 53 -9.51 -21.28 -5.23
C SER A 53 -8.23 -20.48 -5.51
N LEU A 54 -8.29 -19.57 -6.46
CA LEU A 54 -7.24 -18.61 -6.74
C LEU A 54 -7.45 -17.35 -5.90
N ARG A 55 -6.44 -16.95 -5.14
CA ARG A 55 -6.40 -15.70 -4.39
C ARG A 55 -5.30 -14.81 -4.95
N LEU A 56 -5.67 -13.59 -5.32
CA LEU A 56 -4.76 -12.51 -5.69
C LEU A 56 -4.78 -11.47 -4.57
N THR A 57 -3.61 -11.11 -4.06
CA THR A 57 -3.45 -10.08 -3.02
C THR A 57 -2.36 -9.11 -3.45
N GLY A 58 -2.73 -7.87 -3.73
CA GLY A 58 -1.80 -6.80 -4.07
C GLY A 58 -1.33 -6.01 -2.85
N ASP A 59 -0.60 -4.94 -3.11
CA ASP A 59 0.04 -4.11 -2.10
C ASP A 59 -0.61 -2.72 -1.97
N ARG A 60 0.17 -1.69 -1.64
CA ARG A 60 -0.31 -0.31 -1.54
C ARG A 60 -0.09 0.50 -2.83
N SER A 61 0.53 -0.10 -3.85
CA SER A 61 0.86 0.51 -5.13
C SER A 61 -0.09 0.06 -6.24
N SER A 62 -0.17 0.85 -7.32
CA SER A 62 -0.89 0.47 -8.53
C SER A 62 -0.38 -0.86 -9.08
N ASN A 63 -1.25 -1.87 -9.10
CA ASN A 63 -0.96 -3.18 -9.63
C ASN A 63 -1.80 -3.46 -10.88
N GLN A 64 -1.18 -4.05 -11.90
CA GLN A 64 -1.88 -4.48 -13.12
C GLN A 64 -1.67 -5.96 -13.32
N VAL A 65 -2.75 -6.73 -13.29
CA VAL A 65 -2.72 -8.18 -13.34
C VAL A 65 -3.71 -8.70 -14.37
N GLU A 66 -3.26 -9.70 -15.13
CA GLU A 66 -4.13 -10.48 -15.99
C GLU A 66 -4.14 -11.95 -15.55
N VAL A 67 -5.33 -12.54 -15.48
CA VAL A 67 -5.58 -13.97 -15.35
C VAL A 67 -6.10 -14.49 -16.67
N ALA A 68 -5.33 -15.35 -17.32
CA ALA A 68 -5.63 -15.84 -18.67
C ALA A 68 -5.32 -17.34 -18.81
N ILE A 69 -5.67 -17.90 -19.96
CA ILE A 69 -5.27 -19.26 -20.35
C ILE A 69 -4.10 -19.21 -21.33
N GLU A 70 -2.98 -19.82 -20.97
CA GLU A 70 -1.84 -19.95 -21.86
C GLU A 70 -1.32 -21.39 -21.92
N ALA A 71 -1.17 -21.90 -23.14
CA ALA A 71 -0.75 -23.28 -23.41
C ALA A 71 -1.55 -24.36 -22.63
N GLY A 72 -2.83 -24.09 -22.36
CA GLY A 72 -3.73 -24.99 -21.62
C GLY A 72 -3.60 -24.91 -20.09
N ASN A 73 -2.97 -23.86 -19.56
CA ASN A 73 -2.82 -23.61 -18.13
C ASN A 73 -3.47 -22.28 -17.76
N VAL A 74 -3.97 -22.17 -16.53
CA VAL A 74 -4.30 -20.86 -15.95
C VAL A 74 -3.00 -20.18 -15.54
N VAL A 75 -2.77 -19.00 -16.12
CA VAL A 75 -1.60 -18.16 -15.82
C VAL A 75 -2.05 -16.85 -15.20
N VAL A 76 -1.24 -16.35 -14.28
CA VAL A 76 -1.38 -15.02 -13.70
C VAL A 76 -0.12 -14.24 -14.04
N ARG A 77 -0.29 -13.10 -14.68
CA ARG A 77 0.82 -12.28 -15.14
C ARG A 77 0.69 -10.85 -14.62
N GLY A 78 1.82 -10.29 -14.22
CA GLY A 78 1.92 -8.88 -13.87
C GLY A 78 2.23 -8.04 -15.11
N LEU A 79 1.60 -6.89 -15.23
CA LEU A 79 1.74 -5.97 -16.36
C LEU A 79 2.31 -4.63 -15.87
N ASN A 80 2.89 -3.85 -16.78
CA ASN A 80 3.38 -2.49 -16.51
C ASN A 80 4.27 -2.36 -15.25
N GLY A 81 5.16 -3.32 -15.04
CA GLY A 81 6.10 -3.32 -13.91
C GLY A 81 5.58 -4.00 -12.65
N THR A 82 4.30 -4.42 -12.63
CA THR A 82 3.78 -5.28 -11.56
C THR A 82 4.46 -6.64 -11.62
N THR A 83 4.97 -7.14 -10.49
CA THR A 83 5.45 -8.50 -10.36
C THR A 83 4.40 -9.40 -9.74
N VAL A 84 4.41 -10.70 -10.04
CA VAL A 84 3.55 -11.69 -9.40
C VAL A 84 4.43 -12.71 -8.68
N ASN A 85 4.19 -12.90 -7.38
CA ASN A 85 5.03 -13.72 -6.49
C ASN A 85 6.53 -13.36 -6.57
N GLY A 86 6.83 -12.08 -6.72
CA GLY A 86 8.20 -11.54 -6.82
C GLY A 86 8.86 -11.72 -8.19
N SER A 87 8.11 -12.15 -9.21
CA SER A 87 8.62 -12.40 -10.55
C SER A 87 7.93 -11.53 -11.60
N ALA A 88 8.68 -11.05 -12.59
CA ALA A 88 8.12 -10.39 -13.77
C ALA A 88 7.63 -11.40 -14.83
N ASP A 89 8.00 -12.68 -14.71
CA ASP A 89 7.55 -13.74 -15.61
C ASP A 89 6.16 -14.25 -15.22
N ASP A 90 5.40 -14.72 -16.22
CA ASP A 90 4.07 -15.33 -16.04
C ASP A 90 4.10 -16.48 -15.01
N GLN A 91 3.17 -16.42 -14.05
CA GLN A 91 3.04 -17.46 -13.01
C GLN A 91 2.01 -18.49 -13.45
N ILE A 92 2.48 -19.72 -13.73
CA ILE A 92 1.60 -20.86 -14.01
C ILE A 92 1.07 -21.42 -12.69
N LEU A 93 -0.22 -21.20 -12.40
CA LEU A 93 -0.82 -21.59 -11.12
C LEU A 93 -1.64 -22.87 -11.19
N VAL A 94 -2.26 -23.16 -12.35
CA VAL A 94 -3.00 -24.41 -12.57
C VAL A 94 -2.49 -25.09 -13.83
N THR A 95 -1.73 -26.18 -13.65
CA THR A 95 -1.10 -26.90 -14.75
C THR A 95 -2.07 -27.90 -15.40
N GLY A 96 -2.22 -27.83 -16.73
CA GLY A 96 -2.99 -28.77 -17.54
C GLY A 96 -4.51 -28.65 -17.38
N ALA A 97 -5.00 -27.53 -16.86
CA ALA A 97 -6.42 -27.22 -16.78
C ALA A 97 -6.68 -25.75 -17.09
N THR A 98 -7.84 -25.49 -17.70
CA THR A 98 -8.36 -24.14 -18.00
C THR A 98 -9.35 -23.65 -16.94
N LYS A 99 -9.54 -24.45 -15.89
CA LYS A 99 -10.56 -24.23 -14.86
C LYS A 99 -9.92 -24.07 -13.49
N ILE A 100 -10.29 -22.98 -12.82
CA ILE A 100 -10.13 -22.80 -11.37
C ILE A 100 -11.28 -23.55 -10.72
N SER A 101 -11.01 -24.57 -9.90
CA SER A 101 -12.07 -25.45 -9.40
C SER A 101 -12.94 -24.81 -8.32
N GLY A 102 -12.38 -23.88 -7.55
CA GLY A 102 -13.08 -23.07 -6.55
C GLY A 102 -13.34 -21.64 -7.03
N ASN A 103 -13.16 -20.68 -6.14
CA ASN A 103 -13.40 -19.27 -6.40
C ASN A 103 -12.17 -18.58 -7.01
N LEU A 104 -12.36 -17.47 -7.70
CA LEU A 104 -11.32 -16.49 -7.97
C LEU A 104 -11.60 -15.27 -7.09
N VAL A 105 -10.69 -14.95 -6.18
CA VAL A 105 -10.80 -13.81 -5.28
C VAL A 105 -9.64 -12.87 -5.52
N SER A 106 -9.93 -11.62 -5.87
CA SER A 106 -8.92 -10.57 -6.05
C SER A 106 -9.11 -9.47 -5.03
N ASN A 107 -8.03 -9.11 -4.34
CA ASN A 107 -7.90 -7.95 -3.47
C ASN A 107 -6.57 -7.26 -3.75
N LEU A 108 -6.54 -6.35 -4.73
CA LEU A 108 -5.29 -5.72 -5.19
C LEU A 108 -4.80 -4.60 -4.25
N GLY A 109 -5.58 -4.25 -3.23
CA GLY A 109 -5.14 -3.33 -2.20
C GLY A 109 -5.45 -1.87 -2.53
N ARG A 110 -4.49 -0.97 -2.33
CA ARG A 110 -4.61 0.47 -2.63
C ARG A 110 -3.81 0.78 -3.89
N GLY A 111 -4.20 1.81 -4.63
CA GLY A 111 -3.57 2.21 -5.89
C GLY A 111 -4.57 2.17 -7.04
N ASP A 112 -4.20 2.76 -8.18
CA ASP A 112 -4.98 2.62 -9.42
C ASP A 112 -4.72 1.22 -9.99
N ASP A 113 -5.60 0.27 -9.65
CA ASP A 113 -5.41 -1.15 -9.93
C ASP A 113 -6.11 -1.58 -11.21
N SER A 114 -5.55 -2.58 -11.91
CA SER A 114 -6.16 -3.18 -13.09
C SER A 114 -6.22 -4.69 -12.95
N LEU A 115 -7.42 -5.26 -12.94
CA LEU A 115 -7.63 -6.71 -13.04
C LEU A 115 -8.30 -7.04 -14.36
N VAL A 116 -7.66 -7.90 -15.15
CA VAL A 116 -8.28 -8.51 -16.34
C VAL A 116 -8.38 -10.02 -16.13
N VAL A 117 -9.57 -10.59 -16.34
CA VAL A 117 -9.77 -12.03 -16.45
C VAL A 117 -10.30 -12.32 -17.84
N SER A 118 -9.56 -13.09 -18.62
CA SER A 118 -9.73 -13.18 -20.08
C SER A 118 -9.59 -14.61 -20.63
N ASP A 119 -9.58 -14.74 -21.96
CA ASP A 119 -9.13 -15.92 -22.70
C ASP A 119 -9.80 -17.26 -22.36
N GLY A 120 -11.08 -17.23 -21.98
CA GLY A 120 -11.84 -18.45 -21.73
C GLY A 120 -11.56 -19.10 -20.38
N VAL A 121 -11.01 -18.37 -19.41
CA VAL A 121 -10.89 -18.84 -18.03
C VAL A 121 -12.26 -19.33 -17.52
N GLU A 122 -12.27 -20.51 -16.91
CA GLU A 122 -13.44 -21.05 -16.22
C GLU A 122 -13.24 -20.97 -14.70
N VAL A 123 -14.18 -20.35 -13.98
CA VAL A 123 -14.21 -20.32 -12.51
C VAL A 123 -15.33 -21.23 -12.01
N GLY A 124 -14.99 -22.21 -11.18
CA GLY A 124 -15.93 -23.22 -10.72
C GLY A 124 -16.95 -22.71 -9.70
N GLY A 125 -16.56 -21.75 -8.87
CA GLY A 125 -17.43 -21.06 -7.92
C GLY A 125 -17.62 -19.59 -8.29
N ASP A 126 -17.41 -18.71 -7.32
CA ASP A 126 -17.62 -17.26 -7.45
C ASP A 126 -16.37 -16.57 -8.02
N LEU A 127 -16.58 -15.48 -8.76
CA LEU A 127 -15.53 -14.51 -9.03
C LEU A 127 -15.80 -13.26 -8.19
N ILE A 128 -14.86 -12.94 -7.30
CA ILE A 128 -14.99 -11.86 -6.31
C ILE A 128 -13.85 -10.88 -6.52
N VAL A 129 -14.18 -9.62 -6.80
CA VAL A 129 -13.23 -8.53 -6.90
C VAL A 129 -13.54 -7.52 -5.79
N HIS A 130 -12.57 -7.31 -4.91
CA HIS A 130 -12.58 -6.26 -3.92
C HIS A 130 -11.44 -5.29 -4.23
N ASP A 131 -11.79 -4.09 -4.65
CA ASP A 131 -10.87 -2.99 -4.83
C ASP A 131 -11.08 -1.97 -3.69
N ARG A 132 -9.98 -1.38 -3.17
CA ARG A 132 -10.07 -0.49 -2.00
C ARG A 132 -10.09 0.99 -2.37
N LYS A 133 -8.98 1.54 -2.89
CA LYS A 133 -8.85 2.99 -3.14
C LYS A 133 -7.89 3.24 -4.30
N GLY A 134 -8.40 3.90 -5.34
CA GLY A 134 -7.68 4.28 -6.55
C GLY A 134 -8.63 4.16 -7.74
N ALA A 135 -8.31 4.76 -8.88
CA ALA A 135 -9.13 4.71 -10.08
C ALA A 135 -8.91 3.37 -10.79
N SER A 136 -9.72 2.37 -10.45
CA SER A 136 -9.44 0.98 -10.81
C SER A 136 -10.20 0.52 -12.05
N THR A 137 -9.57 -0.37 -12.82
CA THR A 137 -10.13 -0.97 -14.04
C THR A 137 -10.32 -2.46 -13.87
N ILE A 138 -11.55 -2.95 -14.05
CA ILE A 138 -11.90 -4.36 -13.91
C ILE A 138 -12.51 -4.85 -15.22
N GLY A 139 -11.81 -5.77 -15.90
CA GLY A 139 -12.22 -6.36 -17.17
C GLY A 139 -12.46 -7.86 -17.05
N ILE A 140 -13.70 -8.31 -17.27
CA ILE A 140 -14.06 -9.73 -17.32
C ILE A 140 -14.50 -10.06 -18.75
N ARG A 141 -13.70 -10.81 -19.51
CA ARG A 141 -13.92 -10.99 -20.95
C ARG A 141 -13.88 -12.46 -21.38
N GLY A 142 -14.99 -12.96 -21.93
CA GLY A 142 -15.04 -14.33 -22.43
C GLY A 142 -14.93 -15.39 -21.33
N VAL A 143 -15.33 -15.05 -20.09
CA VAL A 143 -15.15 -15.90 -18.91
C VAL A 143 -16.43 -16.68 -18.62
N THR A 144 -16.29 -17.91 -18.13
CA THR A 144 -17.41 -18.67 -17.56
C THR A 144 -17.27 -18.76 -16.05
N ILE A 145 -18.27 -18.28 -15.31
CA ILE A 145 -18.32 -18.29 -13.85
C ILE A 145 -19.43 -19.24 -13.41
N GLY A 146 -19.12 -20.18 -12.52
CA GLY A 146 -20.05 -21.23 -12.09
C GLY A 146 -21.21 -20.73 -11.25
N ASN A 147 -20.95 -19.71 -10.42
CA ASN A 147 -21.90 -19.11 -9.49
C ASN A 147 -22.00 -17.59 -9.74
N ASP A 148 -21.74 -16.75 -8.73
CA ASP A 148 -21.90 -15.29 -8.76
C ASP A 148 -20.64 -14.55 -9.24
N LEU A 149 -20.87 -13.40 -9.88
CA LEU A 149 -19.87 -12.36 -10.10
C LEU A 149 -20.10 -11.21 -9.13
N LEU A 150 -19.17 -11.01 -8.19
CA LEU A 150 -19.27 -9.97 -7.15
C LEU A 150 -18.14 -8.96 -7.33
N ILE A 151 -18.48 -7.70 -7.56
CA ILE A 151 -17.50 -6.61 -7.70
C ILE A 151 -17.82 -5.50 -6.71
N ARG A 152 -16.82 -5.10 -5.92
CA ARG A 152 -16.87 -3.94 -5.03
C ARG A 152 -15.66 -3.05 -5.28
N THR A 153 -15.87 -1.75 -5.47
CA THR A 153 -14.79 -0.78 -5.69
C THR A 153 -14.77 0.34 -4.66
N GLY A 154 -13.68 1.11 -4.70
CA GLY A 154 -13.33 2.16 -3.77
C GLY A 154 -14.03 3.51 -3.97
N ASN A 155 -13.48 4.52 -3.32
CA ASN A 155 -13.87 5.93 -3.50
C ASN A 155 -12.97 6.61 -4.54
N SER A 156 -13.19 6.31 -5.82
CA SER A 156 -12.54 6.90 -6.99
C SER A 156 -13.41 6.67 -8.22
N ALA A 157 -13.03 7.24 -9.37
CA ALA A 157 -13.70 6.95 -10.64
C ALA A 157 -13.22 5.60 -11.19
N ASP A 158 -14.11 4.60 -11.16
CA ASP A 158 -13.78 3.23 -11.54
C ASP A 158 -14.37 2.84 -12.90
N SER A 159 -13.73 1.90 -13.60
CA SER A 159 -14.22 1.35 -14.87
C SER A 159 -14.37 -0.17 -14.78
N ILE A 160 -15.60 -0.65 -14.94
CA ILE A 160 -15.96 -2.06 -14.85
C ILE A 160 -16.57 -2.49 -16.18
N SER A 161 -15.97 -3.48 -16.83
CA SER A 161 -16.43 -4.05 -18.09
C SER A 161 -16.57 -5.56 -17.99
N ILE A 162 -17.75 -6.07 -18.27
CA ILE A 162 -18.05 -7.50 -18.40
C ILE A 162 -18.50 -7.74 -19.83
N ASP A 163 -17.75 -8.55 -20.57
CA ASP A 163 -17.96 -8.75 -22.00
C ASP A 163 -17.93 -10.23 -22.36
N GLN A 164 -18.81 -10.67 -23.26
CA GLN A 164 -18.84 -12.01 -23.85
C GLN A 164 -18.84 -13.16 -22.82
N SER A 165 -19.39 -12.95 -21.62
CA SER A 165 -19.23 -13.87 -20.47
C SER A 165 -20.52 -14.62 -20.12
N THR A 166 -20.39 -15.76 -19.43
CA THR A 166 -21.53 -16.55 -18.92
C THR A 166 -21.42 -16.73 -17.42
N ILE A 167 -22.42 -16.26 -16.67
CA ILE A 167 -22.46 -16.28 -15.21
C ILE A 167 -23.57 -17.25 -14.77
N GLY A 168 -23.22 -18.24 -13.96
CA GLY A 168 -24.13 -19.30 -13.54
C GLY A 168 -25.28 -18.77 -12.70
N ASP A 169 -24.98 -17.94 -11.71
CA ASP A 169 -25.96 -17.27 -10.85
C ASP A 169 -26.06 -15.79 -11.24
N GLY A 170 -25.87 -14.84 -10.31
CA GLY A 170 -26.10 -13.41 -10.53
C GLY A 170 -24.83 -12.58 -10.71
N ILE A 171 -25.04 -11.31 -11.11
CA ILE A 171 -24.01 -10.28 -11.15
C ILE A 171 -24.37 -9.22 -10.11
N ALA A 172 -23.46 -8.93 -9.18
CA ALA A 172 -23.63 -7.85 -8.22
C ALA A 172 -22.42 -6.92 -8.22
N ILE A 173 -22.65 -5.67 -8.63
CA ILE A 173 -21.64 -4.62 -8.73
C ILE A 173 -22.02 -3.49 -7.77
N ARG A 174 -21.06 -3.08 -6.94
CA ARG A 174 -21.20 -1.93 -6.04
C ARG A 174 -19.97 -1.03 -6.17
N THR A 175 -20.13 0.16 -6.70
CA THR A 175 -19.09 1.20 -6.65
C THR A 175 -19.36 2.16 -5.50
N ARG A 176 -18.51 3.17 -5.26
CA ARG A 176 -18.78 4.21 -4.24
C ARG A 176 -18.76 5.61 -4.85
N ARG A 177 -17.96 6.53 -4.30
CA ARG A 177 -17.90 7.94 -4.76
C ARG A 177 -16.89 8.04 -5.88
N GLY A 178 -17.27 8.68 -6.97
CA GLY A 178 -16.47 8.77 -8.20
C GLY A 178 -17.41 8.80 -9.39
N ASN A 179 -16.92 9.22 -10.55
CA ASN A 179 -17.71 9.09 -11.79
C ASN A 179 -17.44 7.70 -12.35
N ASP A 180 -18.31 6.76 -12.06
CA ASP A 180 -18.08 5.35 -12.32
C ASP A 180 -18.68 4.92 -13.65
N GLN A 181 -18.00 4.00 -14.34
CA GLN A 181 -18.49 3.38 -15.56
C GLN A 181 -18.67 1.88 -15.35
N VAL A 182 -19.89 1.39 -15.59
CA VAL A 182 -20.23 -0.04 -15.53
C VAL A 182 -20.84 -0.46 -16.86
N VAL A 183 -20.17 -1.36 -17.57
CA VAL A 183 -20.62 -1.90 -18.86
C VAL A 183 -20.75 -3.42 -18.76
N ILE A 184 -21.96 -3.92 -18.99
CA ILE A 184 -22.27 -5.34 -19.15
C ILE A 184 -22.68 -5.54 -20.61
N ASP A 185 -21.83 -6.18 -21.40
CA ASP A 185 -22.00 -6.39 -22.83
C ASP A 185 -22.00 -7.88 -23.17
N THR A 186 -22.86 -8.31 -24.09
CA THR A 186 -22.85 -9.65 -24.68
C THR A 186 -22.77 -10.76 -23.61
N THR A 187 -23.45 -10.57 -22.49
CA THR A 187 -23.30 -11.42 -21.29
C THR A 187 -24.60 -12.15 -20.96
N LYS A 188 -24.47 -13.39 -20.49
CA LYS A 188 -25.61 -14.22 -20.06
C LYS A 188 -25.51 -14.53 -18.58
N THR A 189 -26.61 -14.40 -17.85
CA THR A 189 -26.70 -14.73 -16.43
C THR A 189 -27.99 -15.49 -16.13
N SER A 190 -27.90 -16.61 -15.38
CA SER A 190 -29.10 -17.34 -14.96
C SER A 190 -29.77 -16.71 -13.74
N GLY A 191 -29.13 -15.75 -13.09
CA GLY A 191 -29.63 -14.99 -11.95
C GLY A 191 -29.99 -13.55 -12.30
N SER A 192 -29.92 -12.70 -11.28
CA SER A 192 -30.23 -11.28 -11.38
C SER A 192 -28.97 -10.45 -11.61
N VAL A 193 -29.12 -9.31 -12.31
CA VAL A 193 -28.10 -8.26 -12.39
C VAL A 193 -28.45 -7.16 -11.40
N PHE A 194 -27.53 -6.86 -10.49
CA PHE A 194 -27.62 -5.79 -9.53
C PHE A 194 -26.44 -4.84 -9.70
N VAL A 195 -26.70 -3.58 -10.03
CA VAL A 195 -25.67 -2.53 -10.07
C VAL A 195 -26.11 -1.41 -9.13
N ARG A 196 -25.22 -1.03 -8.21
CA ARG A 196 -25.39 0.14 -7.35
C ARG A 196 -24.16 1.03 -7.45
N THR A 197 -24.34 2.26 -7.92
CA THR A 197 -23.35 3.33 -7.81
C THR A 197 -23.80 4.34 -6.73
N TYR A 198 -22.90 5.20 -6.26
CA TYR A 198 -23.22 6.20 -5.24
C TYR A 198 -23.10 7.63 -5.76
N GLN A 199 -22.07 8.38 -5.37
CA GLN A 199 -21.99 9.80 -5.68
C GLN A 199 -21.04 10.03 -6.84
N GLY A 200 -21.54 10.57 -7.93
CA GLY A 200 -20.82 10.74 -9.18
C GLY A 200 -21.75 11.04 -10.32
N ALA A 201 -21.20 11.41 -11.46
CA ALA A 201 -21.91 11.28 -12.73
C ALA A 201 -21.56 9.89 -13.29
N ASP A 202 -22.47 8.93 -13.10
CA ASP A 202 -22.19 7.53 -13.34
C ASP A 202 -22.84 7.02 -14.64
N ASP A 203 -22.13 6.16 -15.37
CA ASP A 203 -22.59 5.54 -16.61
C ASP A 203 -22.81 4.04 -16.40
N VAL A 204 -24.06 3.57 -16.42
CA VAL A 204 -24.43 2.16 -16.27
C VAL A 204 -25.08 1.64 -17.55
N VAL A 205 -24.38 0.76 -18.26
CA VAL A 205 -24.82 0.18 -19.53
C VAL A 205 -24.98 -1.33 -19.40
N VAL A 206 -26.17 -1.85 -19.71
CA VAL A 206 -26.40 -3.28 -19.94
C VAL A 206 -26.86 -3.44 -21.39
N ARG A 207 -26.07 -4.13 -22.21
CA ARG A 207 -26.38 -4.31 -23.62
C ARG A 207 -26.10 -5.68 -24.19
N ASP A 208 -26.83 -6.02 -25.24
CA ASP A 208 -26.68 -7.27 -26.01
C ASP A 208 -26.71 -8.53 -25.11
N SER A 209 -27.42 -8.48 -23.98
CA SER A 209 -27.32 -9.45 -22.87
C SER A 209 -28.64 -10.20 -22.59
N ASP A 210 -28.55 -11.34 -21.91
CA ASP A 210 -29.68 -12.20 -21.52
C ASP A 210 -29.68 -12.43 -20.00
N VAL A 211 -30.72 -11.94 -19.31
CA VAL A 211 -30.86 -11.97 -17.85
C VAL A 211 -32.09 -12.80 -17.48
N ALA A 212 -31.87 -13.98 -16.90
CA ALA A 212 -32.95 -14.92 -16.61
C ALA A 212 -33.83 -14.50 -15.41
N GLU A 213 -33.36 -13.61 -14.55
CA GLU A 213 -34.15 -13.05 -13.46
C GLU A 213 -34.29 -11.53 -13.58
N ASN A 214 -33.89 -10.76 -12.57
CA ASN A 214 -34.18 -9.34 -12.45
C ASN A 214 -32.99 -8.48 -12.86
N VAL A 215 -33.27 -7.28 -13.35
CA VAL A 215 -32.26 -6.23 -13.52
C VAL A 215 -32.58 -5.10 -12.55
N VAL A 216 -31.66 -4.79 -11.66
CA VAL A 216 -31.79 -3.75 -10.63
C VAL A 216 -30.61 -2.79 -10.76
N LEU A 217 -30.88 -1.59 -11.26
CA LEU A 217 -29.89 -0.54 -11.47
C LEU A 217 -30.22 0.65 -10.57
N ARG A 218 -29.27 1.03 -9.72
CA ARG A 218 -29.42 2.13 -8.77
C ARG A 218 -28.20 3.04 -8.88
N THR A 219 -28.38 4.24 -9.37
CA THR A 219 -27.34 5.28 -9.31
C THR A 219 -27.67 6.25 -8.21
N GLY A 220 -26.68 6.88 -7.59
CA GLY A 220 -26.92 7.80 -6.46
C GLY A 220 -27.04 9.26 -6.90
N ARG A 221 -26.23 10.14 -6.32
CA ARG A 221 -26.32 11.59 -6.57
C ARG A 221 -25.32 12.03 -7.63
N GLY A 222 -25.81 12.73 -8.63
CA GLY A 222 -25.07 13.35 -9.72
C GLY A 222 -25.86 13.19 -11.01
N ASN A 223 -25.30 13.53 -12.16
CA ASN A 223 -26.02 13.39 -13.43
C ASN A 223 -25.68 12.03 -14.03
N ASP A 224 -26.59 11.08 -13.88
CA ASP A 224 -26.29 9.69 -14.22
C ASP A 224 -26.89 9.29 -15.57
N GLU A 225 -26.23 8.37 -16.28
CA GLU A 225 -26.73 7.74 -17.49
C GLU A 225 -26.93 6.24 -17.28
N ILE A 226 -28.14 5.75 -17.54
CA ILE A 226 -28.49 4.33 -17.50
C ILE A 226 -28.98 3.90 -18.87
N VAL A 227 -28.32 2.92 -19.49
CA VAL A 227 -28.70 2.40 -20.81
C VAL A 227 -28.96 0.91 -20.73
N LEU A 228 -30.18 0.51 -21.10
CA LEU A 228 -30.54 -0.87 -21.43
C LEU A 228 -30.68 -0.98 -22.95
N GLN A 229 -29.89 -1.81 -23.61
CA GLN A 229 -29.95 -1.93 -25.08
C GLN A 229 -29.94 -3.39 -25.54
N LYS A 230 -30.84 -3.80 -26.45
CA LYS A 230 -30.86 -5.16 -27.03
C LYS A 230 -30.75 -6.28 -25.99
N THR A 231 -31.41 -6.09 -24.85
CA THR A 231 -31.28 -6.97 -23.70
C THR A 231 -32.62 -7.66 -23.45
N ASP A 232 -32.58 -8.97 -23.26
CA ASP A 232 -33.74 -9.78 -22.87
C ASP A 232 -33.68 -10.03 -21.36
N ILE A 233 -34.73 -9.63 -20.64
CA ILE A 233 -34.85 -9.73 -19.18
C ILE A 233 -36.10 -10.55 -18.88
N ALA A 234 -35.98 -11.76 -18.34
CA ALA A 234 -37.14 -12.61 -18.09
C ALA A 234 -37.93 -12.21 -16.84
N GLY A 235 -37.27 -11.62 -15.84
CA GLY A 235 -37.88 -11.14 -14.59
C GLY A 235 -38.16 -9.63 -14.59
N ASN A 236 -38.07 -9.01 -13.41
CA ASN A 236 -38.43 -7.61 -13.23
C ASN A 236 -37.28 -6.66 -13.54
N THR A 237 -37.61 -5.41 -13.87
CA THR A 237 -36.63 -4.32 -13.99
C THR A 237 -36.90 -3.27 -12.93
N PHE A 238 -35.87 -2.87 -12.19
CA PHE A 238 -35.92 -1.75 -11.27
C PHE A 238 -34.80 -0.78 -11.60
N VAL A 239 -35.14 0.46 -11.92
CA VAL A 239 -34.21 1.56 -12.15
C VAL A 239 -34.50 2.67 -11.14
N ARG A 240 -33.48 3.12 -10.43
CA ARG A 240 -33.60 4.31 -9.59
C ARG A 240 -32.39 5.22 -9.77
N THR A 241 -32.64 6.49 -10.09
CA THR A 241 -31.65 7.56 -10.11
C THR A 241 -32.10 8.59 -9.06
N TRP A 242 -31.20 9.08 -8.21
CA TRP A 242 -31.61 9.90 -7.06
C TRP A 242 -31.73 11.38 -7.40
N ARG A 243 -30.68 12.17 -7.17
CA ARG A 243 -30.70 13.63 -7.37
C ARG A 243 -29.70 13.96 -8.46
N GLY A 244 -30.18 14.55 -9.55
CA GLY A 244 -29.36 14.77 -10.74
C GLY A 244 -30.09 15.48 -11.86
N ALA A 245 -29.50 15.50 -13.04
CA ALA A 245 -30.24 15.56 -14.30
C ALA A 245 -29.94 14.24 -15.01
N ASP A 246 -30.79 13.24 -14.78
CA ASP A 246 -30.48 11.86 -15.10
C ASP A 246 -31.05 11.46 -16.47
N PHE A 247 -30.40 10.50 -17.11
CA PHE A 247 -30.75 10.01 -18.44
C PHE A 247 -30.93 8.50 -18.43
N VAL A 248 -32.15 8.03 -18.68
CA VAL A 248 -32.47 6.59 -18.74
C VAL A 248 -32.92 6.21 -20.15
N VAL A 249 -32.26 5.23 -20.76
CA VAL A 249 -32.55 4.74 -22.10
C VAL A 249 -32.93 3.26 -22.07
N ALA A 250 -34.03 2.91 -22.74
CA ALA A 250 -34.34 1.55 -23.13
C ALA A 250 -34.42 1.44 -24.66
N ASP A 251 -33.46 0.76 -25.28
CA ASP A 251 -33.39 0.57 -26.73
C ASP A 251 -33.50 -0.91 -27.10
N THR A 252 -34.62 -1.31 -27.72
CA THR A 252 -34.81 -2.69 -28.18
C THR A 252 -34.73 -3.71 -27.03
N VAL A 253 -35.43 -3.47 -25.93
CA VAL A 253 -35.40 -4.30 -24.70
C VAL A 253 -36.67 -5.15 -24.57
N THR A 254 -36.52 -6.40 -24.13
CA THR A 254 -37.64 -7.27 -23.73
C THR A 254 -37.65 -7.44 -22.21
N VAL A 255 -38.77 -7.18 -21.55
CA VAL A 255 -38.96 -7.42 -20.11
C VAL A 255 -40.17 -8.32 -19.87
N GLY A 256 -39.91 -9.51 -19.33
CA GLY A 256 -40.88 -10.54 -18.97
C GLY A 256 -41.69 -10.23 -17.69
N GLY A 257 -41.07 -9.54 -16.74
CA GLY A 257 -41.67 -9.12 -15.48
C GLY A 257 -42.19 -7.68 -15.49
N SER A 258 -42.32 -7.10 -14.30
CA SER A 258 -42.73 -5.70 -14.13
C SER A 258 -41.52 -4.76 -14.14
N SER A 259 -41.70 -3.54 -14.63
CA SER A 259 -40.68 -2.50 -14.65
C SER A 259 -41.06 -1.33 -13.75
N LEU A 260 -40.13 -0.90 -12.90
CA LEU A 260 -40.25 0.29 -12.06
C LEU A 260 -39.05 1.21 -12.30
N ILE A 261 -39.30 2.42 -12.77
CA ILE A 261 -38.31 3.46 -13.01
C ILE A 261 -38.63 4.66 -12.12
N LYS A 262 -37.70 5.06 -11.25
CA LYS A 262 -37.82 6.21 -10.36
C LYS A 262 -36.61 7.13 -10.55
N MET A 263 -36.79 8.32 -11.11
CA MET A 263 -35.68 9.28 -11.31
C MET A 263 -35.65 10.40 -10.26
N ASP A 264 -36.46 10.25 -9.20
CA ASP A 264 -36.54 11.05 -7.98
C ASP A 264 -36.42 12.59 -8.09
N GLY A 265 -35.25 13.21 -8.16
CA GLY A 265 -35.07 14.64 -7.95
C GLY A 265 -34.17 15.30 -8.97
N GLY A 266 -34.74 15.79 -10.06
CA GLY A 266 -33.90 16.25 -11.16
C GLY A 266 -34.64 16.90 -12.31
N ALA A 267 -33.91 17.23 -13.37
CA ALA A 267 -34.51 17.50 -14.67
C ALA A 267 -34.21 16.28 -15.55
N ASP A 268 -35.04 15.27 -15.41
CA ASP A 268 -34.67 13.90 -15.81
C ASP A 268 -35.24 13.56 -17.17
N THR A 269 -34.59 12.63 -17.88
CA THR A 269 -34.98 12.23 -19.23
C THR A 269 -35.06 10.72 -19.35
N LEU A 270 -36.26 10.22 -19.67
CA LEU A 270 -36.50 8.81 -20.00
C LEU A 270 -36.81 8.66 -21.49
N VAL A 271 -36.04 7.84 -22.20
CA VAL A 271 -36.22 7.60 -23.64
C VAL A 271 -36.36 6.11 -23.91
N THR A 272 -37.37 5.73 -24.69
CA THR A 272 -37.39 4.41 -25.33
C THR A 272 -37.12 4.52 -26.83
N LEU A 273 -36.21 3.70 -27.34
CA LEU A 273 -35.79 3.62 -28.74
C LEU A 273 -36.02 2.21 -29.29
N GLY A 274 -36.12 2.06 -30.61
CA GLY A 274 -36.31 0.74 -31.23
C GLY A 274 -37.57 0.01 -30.77
N THR A 275 -37.53 -1.33 -30.82
CA THR A 275 -38.66 -2.22 -30.51
C THR A 275 -38.56 -2.77 -29.09
N ASN A 276 -39.29 -2.17 -28.14
CA ASN A 276 -39.31 -2.65 -26.76
C ASN A 276 -40.57 -3.46 -26.48
N THR A 277 -40.46 -4.53 -25.69
CA THR A 277 -41.60 -5.37 -25.29
C THR A 277 -41.66 -5.49 -23.78
N PHE A 278 -42.73 -5.01 -23.16
CA PHE A 278 -42.97 -5.15 -21.71
C PHE A 278 -44.23 -6.00 -21.48
N THR A 279 -44.08 -7.14 -20.81
CA THR A 279 -45.21 -8.07 -20.57
C THR A 279 -45.85 -7.89 -19.20
N GLY A 280 -45.12 -7.36 -18.21
CA GLY A 280 -45.65 -7.01 -16.88
C GLY A 280 -46.06 -5.54 -16.72
N SER A 281 -46.32 -5.14 -15.47
CA SER A 281 -46.72 -3.76 -15.15
C SER A 281 -45.55 -2.81 -15.29
N VAL A 282 -45.78 -1.59 -15.79
CA VAL A 282 -44.72 -0.59 -16.00
C VAL A 282 -45.05 0.71 -15.26
N ARG A 283 -44.19 1.12 -14.35
CA ARG A 283 -44.30 2.39 -13.62
C ARG A 283 -43.06 3.24 -13.82
N ALA A 284 -43.26 4.50 -14.18
CA ALA A 284 -42.19 5.48 -14.33
C ALA A 284 -42.53 6.79 -13.63
N SER A 285 -41.58 7.40 -12.91
CA SER A 285 -41.76 8.71 -12.29
C SER A 285 -40.47 9.52 -12.24
N GLY A 286 -40.55 10.82 -12.55
CA GLY A 286 -39.42 11.77 -12.51
C GLY A 286 -39.31 12.60 -11.24
N GLY A 287 -40.33 12.62 -10.39
CA GLY A 287 -40.30 13.31 -9.09
C GLY A 287 -39.85 14.80 -9.17
N GLY A 288 -39.38 15.36 -8.05
CA GLY A 288 -38.86 16.73 -7.99
C GLY A 288 -39.84 17.88 -8.31
N THR A 289 -39.29 19.09 -8.45
CA THR A 289 -40.03 20.31 -8.89
C THR A 289 -39.55 20.84 -10.24
N ARG A 290 -38.57 20.18 -10.85
CA ARG A 290 -37.95 20.58 -12.12
C ARG A 290 -38.65 19.85 -13.27
N ARG A 291 -38.35 20.25 -14.52
CA ARG A 291 -39.06 19.72 -15.69
C ARG A 291 -38.36 18.47 -16.21
N ASP A 292 -39.12 17.39 -16.26
CA ASP A 292 -38.65 16.14 -16.84
C ASP A 292 -39.06 16.00 -18.30
N THR A 293 -38.42 15.06 -18.99
CA THR A 293 -38.69 14.68 -20.38
C THR A 293 -38.95 13.18 -20.45
N VAL A 294 -39.99 12.77 -21.16
CA VAL A 294 -40.23 11.36 -21.47
C VAL A 294 -40.58 11.21 -22.94
N SER A 295 -39.83 10.37 -23.65
CA SER A 295 -40.04 10.05 -25.06
C SER A 295 -40.14 8.54 -25.26
N THR A 296 -41.08 8.08 -26.08
CA THR A 296 -41.29 6.65 -26.31
C THR A 296 -41.38 6.30 -27.78
N SER A 297 -40.57 5.35 -28.24
CA SER A 297 -40.56 4.83 -29.61
C SER A 297 -41.93 4.32 -30.08
N ALA A 298 -42.21 4.45 -31.38
CA ALA A 298 -43.39 3.90 -32.08
C ALA A 298 -43.56 2.39 -31.90
N ASP A 299 -42.45 1.67 -31.73
CA ASP A 299 -42.40 0.21 -31.71
C ASP A 299 -42.34 -0.37 -30.29
N THR A 300 -42.59 0.45 -29.25
CA THR A 300 -42.76 -0.03 -27.87
C THR A 300 -44.13 -0.67 -27.68
N THR A 301 -44.15 -1.95 -27.27
CA THR A 301 -45.35 -2.77 -27.07
C THR A 301 -45.52 -3.15 -25.60
N PHE A 302 -46.74 -3.00 -25.09
CA PHE A 302 -47.13 -3.43 -23.74
C PHE A 302 -48.20 -4.50 -23.85
N THR A 303 -47.91 -5.73 -23.42
CA THR A 303 -48.82 -6.88 -23.61
C THR A 303 -49.57 -7.32 -22.34
N GLY A 304 -49.23 -6.76 -21.17
CA GLY A 304 -49.91 -7.02 -19.89
C GLY A 304 -49.69 -5.93 -18.83
N GLY A 305 -50.36 -6.05 -17.67
CA GLY A 305 -50.13 -5.23 -16.47
C GLY A 305 -50.82 -3.86 -16.37
N VAL A 306 -50.60 -3.17 -15.24
CA VAL A 306 -51.00 -1.79 -14.97
C VAL A 306 -49.86 -0.85 -15.36
N ARG A 307 -50.19 0.33 -15.90
CA ARG A 307 -49.17 1.33 -16.23
C ARG A 307 -49.45 2.64 -15.50
N THR A 308 -48.43 3.21 -14.86
CA THR A 308 -48.55 4.50 -14.15
C THR A 308 -47.38 5.45 -14.44
N LYS A 309 -47.68 6.72 -14.75
CA LYS A 309 -46.69 7.79 -14.94
C LYS A 309 -46.90 8.89 -13.90
N LYS A 310 -45.83 9.36 -13.24
CA LYS A 310 -45.86 10.58 -12.41
C LYS A 310 -44.67 11.49 -12.69
N PHE A 311 -44.87 12.50 -13.53
CA PHE A 311 -43.89 13.54 -13.83
C PHE A 311 -44.63 14.88 -13.76
N GLU A 312 -44.24 15.74 -12.82
CA GLU A 312 -44.86 17.04 -12.64
C GLU A 312 -44.15 18.04 -13.57
N ASN A 313 -44.88 18.85 -14.36
CA ASN A 313 -44.30 19.89 -15.22
C ASN A 313 -43.43 19.41 -16.44
N THR A 314 -43.77 18.28 -17.06
CA THR A 314 -43.04 17.67 -18.19
C THR A 314 -43.23 18.41 -19.53
N THR A 315 -42.18 18.48 -20.35
CA THR A 315 -42.31 18.85 -21.78
C THR A 315 -42.61 17.57 -22.57
N LEU A 316 -43.80 17.47 -23.18
CA LEU A 316 -44.21 16.32 -23.98
C LEU A 316 -44.14 16.69 -25.47
N ASP A 317 -43.72 15.76 -26.32
CA ASP A 317 -43.95 15.88 -27.76
C ASP A 317 -45.43 15.53 -28.04
N ASP A 318 -46.25 16.57 -28.05
CA ASP A 318 -47.72 16.51 -27.99
C ASP A 318 -48.38 15.69 -29.11
N ALA A 319 -47.68 15.43 -30.23
CA ALA A 319 -48.29 14.73 -31.38
C ALA A 319 -48.21 13.19 -31.32
N VAL A 320 -47.25 12.63 -30.59
CA VAL A 320 -47.01 11.16 -30.54
C VAL A 320 -47.51 10.53 -29.24
N VAL A 321 -47.53 11.31 -28.16
CA VAL A 321 -47.92 10.87 -26.82
C VAL A 321 -49.45 10.79 -26.69
N ASP A 322 -50.21 11.71 -27.29
CA ASP A 322 -51.66 11.81 -27.06
C ASP A 322 -52.47 10.67 -27.74
N ASP A 323 -51.97 10.08 -28.83
CA ASP A 323 -52.64 8.96 -29.53
C ASP A 323 -52.19 7.57 -29.03
N ARG A 324 -51.13 7.50 -28.22
CA ARG A 324 -50.49 6.23 -27.79
C ARG A 324 -50.45 6.01 -26.28
N LEU A 325 -50.27 7.08 -25.49
CA LEU A 325 -50.34 7.02 -24.02
C LEU A 325 -51.74 7.30 -23.45
N ASN A 326 -52.62 7.96 -24.22
CA ASN A 326 -53.99 8.35 -23.80
C ASN A 326 -55.11 7.63 -24.58
N ASN A 327 -54.79 6.68 -25.46
CA ASN A 327 -55.78 5.93 -26.24
C ASN A 327 -56.32 4.72 -25.45
N ALA A 328 -57.63 4.76 -25.17
CA ALA A 328 -58.38 3.77 -24.38
C ALA A 328 -58.29 2.31 -24.89
N THR A 329 -57.79 2.10 -26.11
CA THR A 329 -57.66 0.77 -26.74
C THR A 329 -56.22 0.23 -26.71
N SER A 330 -55.20 1.06 -26.46
CA SER A 330 -53.77 0.68 -26.61
C SER A 330 -52.82 1.13 -25.50
N GLY A 331 -53.18 2.03 -24.59
CA GLY A 331 -52.23 2.46 -23.56
C GLY A 331 -52.84 3.38 -22.54
N VAL A 332 -52.81 2.99 -21.27
CA VAL A 332 -53.09 3.90 -20.15
C VAL A 332 -51.92 3.78 -19.19
N LEU A 333 -51.05 4.80 -19.19
CA LEU A 333 -50.28 5.26 -18.04
C LEU A 333 -51.16 6.31 -17.34
N THR A 334 -51.93 5.95 -16.31
CA THR A 334 -52.75 6.95 -15.58
C THR A 334 -51.83 7.97 -14.88
N LEU A 335 -52.20 9.25 -14.92
CA LEU A 335 -51.73 10.25 -13.95
C LEU A 335 -52.15 9.77 -12.55
N ALA A 336 -51.18 9.34 -11.74
CA ALA A 336 -51.44 8.88 -10.38
C ALA A 336 -51.58 10.06 -9.42
N ASP A 337 -52.75 10.69 -9.43
CA ASP A 337 -53.24 11.40 -8.27
C ASP A 337 -53.73 10.36 -7.25
N ASN A 338 -52.86 10.01 -6.29
CA ASN A 338 -53.18 9.30 -5.03
C ASN A 338 -53.28 7.76 -5.02
N LEU A 339 -52.27 7.00 -5.48
CA LEU A 339 -52.11 5.60 -5.05
C LEU A 339 -50.66 5.28 -4.65
N GLN A 340 -50.40 5.35 -3.33
CA GLN A 340 -49.19 4.80 -2.69
C GLN A 340 -49.36 3.35 -2.23
N THR A 341 -50.52 2.73 -2.43
CA THR A 341 -50.84 1.44 -1.82
C THR A 341 -51.17 0.43 -2.92
N GLU A 342 -50.49 -0.72 -2.90
CA GLU A 342 -50.58 -1.87 -3.84
C GLU A 342 -49.54 -1.96 -4.97
N ILE A 343 -48.25 -1.86 -4.63
CA ILE A 343 -47.27 -2.88 -5.05
C ILE A 343 -46.50 -3.24 -3.79
N GLY A 344 -46.72 -4.45 -3.27
CA GLY A 344 -46.06 -4.94 -2.07
C GLY A 344 -44.55 -4.82 -2.17
N THR A 345 -43.92 -4.55 -1.03
CA THR A 345 -42.48 -4.47 -0.76
C THR A 345 -41.64 -5.26 -1.77
N LEU A 346 -41.26 -4.60 -2.87
CA LEU A 346 -40.25 -5.12 -3.79
C LEU A 346 -38.90 -4.94 -3.08
N ILE A 347 -38.07 -5.97 -3.12
CA ILE A 347 -36.77 -6.03 -2.43
C ILE A 347 -36.02 -4.70 -2.59
N GLY A 348 -35.83 -3.99 -1.47
CA GLY A 348 -34.89 -2.87 -1.38
C GLY A 348 -35.45 -1.45 -1.23
N ASP A 349 -36.65 -1.25 -0.65
CA ASP A 349 -37.08 0.08 -0.14
C ASP A 349 -36.64 0.33 1.33
N THR A 350 -35.93 -0.61 1.95
CA THR A 350 -35.39 -0.51 3.34
C THR A 350 -33.88 -0.29 3.41
N MET A 351 -33.20 0.09 2.32
CA MET A 351 -31.72 0.04 2.21
C MET A 351 -31.06 1.43 1.99
N ASP A 352 -31.72 2.50 2.41
CA ASP A 352 -31.26 3.88 2.13
C ASP A 352 -31.00 4.71 3.39
N THR A 353 -30.08 4.24 4.21
CA THR A 353 -29.16 5.11 4.96
C THR A 353 -27.75 4.64 4.65
N GLU A 354 -27.05 5.44 3.83
CA GLU A 354 -25.65 5.21 3.46
C GLU A 354 -24.81 5.01 4.73
N LEU A 355 -24.27 3.81 4.91
CA LEU A 355 -23.27 3.56 5.93
C LEU A 355 -22.04 4.41 5.56
N THR A 356 -21.62 5.26 6.48
CA THR A 356 -20.41 6.07 6.38
C THR A 356 -19.47 5.67 7.51
N LEU A 357 -18.18 5.93 7.40
CA LEU A 357 -17.24 5.74 8.51
C LEU A 357 -16.12 6.76 8.39
N THR A 358 -15.84 7.47 9.47
CA THR A 358 -14.65 8.29 9.65
C THR A 358 -13.98 7.88 10.95
N THR A 359 -12.66 7.82 10.99
CA THR A 359 -11.89 7.60 12.22
C THR A 359 -11.12 8.86 12.63
N ASP A 360 -10.95 9.06 13.94
CA ASP A 360 -10.20 10.15 14.57
C ASP A 360 -9.56 9.62 15.86
N THR A 361 -8.24 9.80 15.97
CA THR A 361 -7.40 9.34 17.08
C THR A 361 -6.88 10.48 17.95
N SER A 362 -7.33 11.72 17.71
CA SER A 362 -6.84 12.94 18.38
C SER A 362 -7.09 13.00 19.90
N MET A 363 -7.91 12.10 20.43
CA MET A 363 -8.17 11.96 21.86
C MET A 363 -7.02 11.33 22.65
N ASN A 364 -6.07 10.67 21.98
CA ASN A 364 -4.92 10.03 22.62
C ASN A 364 -3.80 11.06 22.83
N GLN A 365 -3.53 11.40 24.10
CA GLN A 365 -2.61 12.50 24.46
C GLN A 365 -1.14 12.09 24.51
N ASN A 366 -0.85 10.81 24.76
CA ASN A 366 0.52 10.27 24.79
C ASN A 366 0.83 9.55 23.48
N THR A 367 0.54 10.21 22.37
CA THR A 367 0.70 9.65 21.03
C THR A 367 1.42 10.64 20.13
N ILE A 368 2.34 10.14 19.33
CA ILE A 368 3.05 10.89 18.29
C ILE A 368 2.90 10.20 16.95
N GLU A 369 3.05 10.97 15.88
CA GLU A 369 3.19 10.44 14.53
C GLU A 369 4.68 10.14 14.25
N SER A 370 4.96 8.87 13.96
CA SER A 370 6.23 8.39 13.45
C SER A 370 6.00 7.92 12.01
N SER A 371 6.16 8.86 11.07
CA SER A 371 5.77 8.68 9.67
C SER A 371 4.26 8.43 9.50
N ASP A 372 3.86 7.20 9.15
CA ASP A 372 2.45 6.80 8.95
C ASP A 372 1.96 5.87 10.07
N THR A 373 2.71 5.77 11.18
CA THR A 373 2.34 4.94 12.34
C THR A 373 2.21 5.81 13.58
N LEU A 374 1.06 5.70 14.24
CA LEU A 374 0.83 6.32 15.53
C LEU A 374 1.58 5.54 16.60
N VAL A 375 2.46 6.19 17.35
CA VAL A 375 3.20 5.57 18.46
C VAL A 375 2.61 6.06 19.76
N SER A 376 2.06 5.15 20.56
CA SER A 376 1.34 5.45 21.81
C SER A 376 2.05 4.85 23.03
N LYS A 377 2.03 5.55 24.17
CA LYS A 377 2.35 4.97 25.49
C LYS A 377 1.15 4.37 26.21
N ASP A 378 -0.05 4.72 25.74
CA ASP A 378 -1.29 4.29 26.35
C ASP A 378 -1.72 2.97 25.72
N ALA A 379 -1.80 1.91 26.54
CA ALA A 379 -2.28 0.59 26.11
C ALA A 379 -3.79 0.60 25.81
N ASP A 380 -4.55 1.48 26.46
CA ASP A 380 -5.96 1.73 26.17
C ASP A 380 -6.05 2.83 25.10
N PHE A 381 -6.21 2.42 23.84
CA PHE A 381 -6.25 3.34 22.70
C PHE A 381 -7.68 3.70 22.32
N VAL A 382 -7.96 4.99 22.17
CA VAL A 382 -9.30 5.49 21.88
C VAL A 382 -9.42 5.84 20.40
N VAL A 383 -10.35 5.19 19.71
CA VAL A 383 -10.78 5.56 18.36
C VAL A 383 -12.14 6.24 18.45
N THR A 384 -12.22 7.44 17.91
CA THR A 384 -13.48 8.19 17.77
C THR A 384 -13.83 8.39 16.31
N GLY A 385 -15.03 8.87 16.02
CA GLY A 385 -15.42 9.12 14.65
C GLY A 385 -16.91 9.31 14.45
N THR A 386 -17.32 9.29 13.18
CA THR A 386 -18.71 9.40 12.77
C THR A 386 -19.09 8.28 11.80
N THR A 387 -20.32 7.81 11.90
CA THR A 387 -20.92 6.80 11.03
C THR A 387 -22.44 7.01 10.97
N SER A 388 -23.18 6.07 10.39
CA SER A 388 -24.64 6.07 10.48
C SER A 388 -25.12 5.92 11.92
N ALA A 389 -26.10 6.72 12.32
CA ALA A 389 -26.71 6.62 13.65
C ALA A 389 -27.20 5.18 13.92
N GLY A 390 -26.84 4.64 15.10
CA GLY A 390 -27.17 3.27 15.49
C GLY A 390 -26.34 2.16 14.82
N ALA A 391 -25.37 2.49 13.96
CA ALA A 391 -24.44 1.49 13.43
C ALA A 391 -23.57 0.90 14.55
N THR A 392 -23.23 -0.38 14.41
CA THR A 392 -22.28 -1.07 15.29
C THR A 392 -20.88 -0.85 14.77
N ILE A 393 -19.95 -0.47 15.64
CA ILE A 393 -18.53 -0.35 15.35
C ILE A 393 -17.85 -1.52 16.05
N ASP A 394 -17.15 -2.36 15.30
CA ASP A 394 -16.32 -3.43 15.81
C ASP A 394 -14.86 -3.19 15.41
N VAL A 395 -13.90 -3.62 16.24
CA VAL A 395 -12.46 -3.49 15.97
C VAL A 395 -11.83 -4.87 15.96
N ASP A 396 -10.95 -5.09 14.99
CA ASP A 396 -10.00 -6.20 14.90
C ASP A 396 -8.59 -5.58 15.07
N ALA A 397 -7.95 -5.89 16.19
CA ALA A 397 -6.67 -5.36 16.62
C ALA A 397 -5.56 -6.42 16.61
N ASP A 398 -5.90 -7.71 16.72
CA ASP A 398 -4.94 -8.81 16.67
C ASP A 398 -4.68 -9.35 15.24
N GLY A 399 -5.48 -8.91 14.27
CA GLY A 399 -5.32 -9.21 12.85
C GLY A 399 -5.77 -10.62 12.47
N ASP A 400 -6.55 -11.30 13.31
CA ASP A 400 -7.08 -12.64 13.03
C ASP A 400 -8.27 -12.63 12.04
N GLY A 401 -8.76 -11.43 11.70
CA GLY A 401 -9.89 -11.19 10.81
C GLY A 401 -11.26 -11.25 11.49
N GLN A 402 -11.30 -11.44 12.82
CA GLN A 402 -12.47 -11.36 13.68
C GLN A 402 -12.50 -9.98 14.34
N PHE A 403 -13.63 -9.31 14.26
CA PHE A 403 -13.81 -7.97 14.84
C PHE A 403 -14.49 -8.11 16.19
N ASP A 404 -13.79 -8.65 17.17
CA ASP A 404 -14.33 -8.92 18.52
C ASP A 404 -13.48 -8.34 19.66
N ASP A 405 -12.42 -7.59 19.34
CA ASP A 405 -11.54 -6.97 20.33
C ASP A 405 -12.16 -5.78 21.05
N ALA A 406 -12.96 -5.00 20.32
CA ALA A 406 -13.74 -3.92 20.90
C ALA A 406 -15.00 -3.65 20.07
N THR A 407 -16.10 -3.31 20.74
CA THR A 407 -17.36 -2.93 20.10
C THR A 407 -17.92 -1.67 20.72
N ALA A 408 -18.49 -0.80 19.89
CA ALA A 408 -19.29 0.35 20.27
C ALA A 408 -20.53 0.47 19.38
N THR A 409 -21.43 1.38 19.73
CA THR A 409 -22.59 1.72 18.89
C THR A 409 -22.61 3.23 18.71
N ALA A 410 -22.81 3.69 17.48
CA ALA A 410 -22.94 5.10 17.18
C ALA A 410 -24.20 5.69 17.82
N ASP A 411 -24.07 6.90 18.36
CA ASP A 411 -25.18 7.62 18.96
C ASP A 411 -26.20 8.11 17.91
N ALA A 412 -27.22 8.85 18.38
CA ALA A 412 -28.28 9.37 17.51
C ALA A 412 -27.80 10.40 16.47
N ASP A 413 -26.65 11.02 16.73
CA ASP A 413 -26.00 11.98 15.82
C ASP A 413 -24.93 11.30 14.95
N GLY A 414 -24.71 9.98 15.12
CA GLY A 414 -23.75 9.18 14.38
C GLY A 414 -22.35 9.16 14.95
N ASN A 415 -22.10 9.77 16.12
CA ASN A 415 -20.77 9.78 16.72
C ASN A 415 -20.50 8.47 17.47
N TYR A 416 -19.26 8.00 17.43
CA TYR A 416 -18.84 6.86 18.24
C TYR A 416 -17.51 7.13 18.95
N SER A 417 -17.29 6.38 20.02
CA SER A 417 -16.01 6.26 20.71
C SER A 417 -15.86 4.82 21.16
N VAL A 418 -14.76 4.19 20.76
CA VAL A 418 -14.41 2.83 21.10
C VAL A 418 -13.01 2.82 21.69
N THR A 419 -12.83 2.11 22.80
CA THR A 419 -11.51 1.90 23.42
C THR A 419 -11.08 0.47 23.13
N VAL A 420 -9.87 0.31 22.62
CA VAL A 420 -9.28 -0.98 22.25
C VAL A 420 -7.95 -1.15 22.98
N GLY A 421 -7.70 -2.36 23.48
CA GLY A 421 -6.42 -2.70 24.10
C GLY A 421 -5.37 -2.99 23.04
N LEU A 422 -4.23 -2.31 23.11
CA LEU A 422 -3.09 -2.56 22.23
C LEU A 422 -2.20 -3.69 22.79
N ALA A 423 -1.72 -4.55 21.91
CA ALA A 423 -0.59 -5.42 22.19
C ALA A 423 0.72 -4.65 22.02
N THR A 424 1.78 -5.13 22.67
CA THR A 424 3.11 -4.53 22.55
C THR A 424 3.62 -4.64 21.11
N GLY A 425 4.27 -3.59 20.61
CA GLY A 425 4.77 -3.55 19.24
C GLY A 425 3.75 -2.97 18.25
N GLN A 426 4.02 -3.15 16.96
CA GLN A 426 3.21 -2.57 15.87
C GLN A 426 2.06 -3.49 15.47
N GLN A 427 0.88 -2.92 15.30
CA GLN A 427 -0.34 -3.60 14.86
C GLN A 427 -1.21 -2.67 13.99
N THR A 428 -2.11 -3.26 13.20
CA THR A 428 -3.08 -2.52 12.41
C THR A 428 -4.47 -2.73 13.01
N LEU A 429 -5.11 -1.65 13.44
CA LEU A 429 -6.49 -1.68 13.91
C LEU A 429 -7.42 -1.58 12.70
N ASN A 430 -8.18 -2.64 12.45
CA ASN A 430 -9.25 -2.63 11.46
C ASN A 430 -10.55 -2.24 12.17
N VAL A 431 -11.03 -1.02 11.93
CA VAL A 431 -12.26 -0.48 12.53
C VAL A 431 -13.40 -0.64 11.54
N ARG A 432 -14.39 -1.46 11.87
CA ARG A 432 -15.53 -1.77 10.98
C ARG A 432 -16.84 -1.24 11.53
N ALA A 433 -17.50 -0.38 10.77
CA ALA A 433 -18.90 -0.06 10.97
C ALA A 433 -19.79 -1.08 10.25
N SER A 434 -20.93 -1.43 10.84
CA SER A 434 -21.97 -2.26 10.25
C SER A 434 -23.38 -1.74 10.59
N ASN A 435 -24.32 -1.91 9.66
CA ASN A 435 -25.73 -1.54 9.87
C ASN A 435 -26.65 -2.77 9.88
N ASP A 436 -27.91 -2.58 10.30
CA ASP A 436 -28.94 -3.63 10.34
C ASP A 436 -29.27 -4.23 8.95
N SER A 437 -28.85 -3.55 7.88
CA SER A 437 -28.99 -3.99 6.50
C SER A 437 -27.89 -4.95 6.04
N GLY A 438 -26.86 -5.16 6.87
CA GLY A 438 -25.71 -6.00 6.56
C GLY A 438 -24.64 -5.31 5.71
N ASP A 439 -24.74 -4.00 5.49
CA ASP A 439 -23.65 -3.22 4.90
C ASP A 439 -22.52 -3.07 5.92
N THR A 440 -21.28 -3.06 5.43
CA THR A 440 -20.09 -2.83 6.24
C THR A 440 -19.16 -1.81 5.59
N MET A 441 -18.46 -1.04 6.42
CA MET A 441 -17.33 -0.20 6.03
C MET A 441 -16.19 -0.41 7.02
N THR A 442 -14.96 -0.54 6.52
CA THR A 442 -13.79 -0.71 7.36
C THR A 442 -12.79 0.41 7.07
N ASP A 443 -12.17 0.91 8.13
CA ASP A 443 -11.04 1.84 8.11
C ASP A 443 -9.86 1.20 8.86
N GLU A 444 -8.63 1.64 8.56
CA GLU A 444 -7.40 1.03 9.07
C GLU A 444 -6.53 2.08 9.77
N ILE A 445 -6.04 1.76 10.96
CA ILE A 445 -5.15 2.62 11.74
C ILE A 445 -3.91 1.82 12.12
N ASP A 446 -2.75 2.22 11.61
CA ASP A 446 -1.46 1.63 12.01
C ASP A 446 -1.00 2.28 13.33
N VAL A 447 -0.85 1.47 14.37
CA VAL A 447 -0.49 1.91 15.72
C VAL A 447 0.58 1.02 16.32
N ARG A 448 1.48 1.60 17.12
CA ARG A 448 2.47 0.89 17.92
C ARG A 448 2.30 1.26 19.38
N LEU A 449 2.15 0.27 20.25
CA LEU A 449 2.33 0.48 21.69
C LEU A 449 3.83 0.45 22.00
N ALA A 450 4.38 1.62 22.33
CA ALA A 450 5.74 1.75 22.81
C ALA A 450 5.78 1.58 24.33
N VAL A 451 6.56 0.62 24.81
CA VAL A 451 6.78 0.36 26.24
C VAL A 451 8.10 0.99 26.72
N GLY A 452 9.05 1.20 25.79
CA GLY A 452 10.31 1.91 26.04
C GLY A 452 10.29 3.37 25.56
N THR A 453 11.27 4.16 25.99
CA THR A 453 11.48 5.57 25.61
C THR A 453 11.63 5.71 24.10
N VAL A 454 10.95 6.68 23.48
CA VAL A 454 11.07 6.91 22.03
C VAL A 454 11.95 8.12 21.77
N VAL A 455 12.94 7.96 20.89
CA VAL A 455 13.86 9.02 20.47
C VAL A 455 13.79 9.27 18.97
N ARG A 456 13.93 10.53 18.56
CA ARG A 456 13.97 10.96 17.16
C ARG A 456 15.37 11.41 16.79
N PHE A 457 15.92 10.81 15.74
CA PHE A 457 17.12 11.26 15.06
C PHE A 457 16.70 12.15 13.88
N SER A 458 16.82 13.47 14.03
CA SER A 458 16.42 14.43 13.01
C SER A 458 17.58 14.68 12.04
N THR A 459 17.40 14.41 10.75
CA THR A 459 18.40 14.74 9.72
C THR A 459 17.73 15.27 8.47
N ALA A 460 18.47 16.03 7.66
CA ALA A 460 18.03 16.53 6.37
C ALA A 460 17.70 15.44 5.32
N VAL A 461 17.92 14.15 5.61
CA VAL A 461 17.44 13.02 4.78
C VAL A 461 16.02 12.59 5.17
N GLY A 462 15.63 12.82 6.43
CA GLY A 462 14.39 12.32 7.04
C GLY A 462 14.61 12.04 8.53
N ASN A 463 13.52 11.79 9.27
CA ASN A 463 13.63 11.41 10.67
C ASN A 463 13.77 9.90 10.80
N VAL A 464 14.56 9.44 11.77
CA VAL A 464 14.60 8.04 12.21
C VAL A 464 14.12 8.00 13.64
N ASP A 465 12.96 7.39 13.88
CA ASP A 465 12.43 7.21 15.24
C ASP A 465 12.84 5.82 15.74
N VAL A 466 13.25 5.75 17.00
CA VAL A 466 13.76 4.55 17.66
C VAL A 466 13.08 4.40 19.00
N GLU A 467 12.53 3.21 19.27
CA GLU A 467 12.12 2.81 20.61
C GLU A 467 13.32 2.19 21.33
N LEU A 468 13.71 2.75 22.47
CA LEU A 468 14.79 2.23 23.31
C LEU A 468 14.31 1.04 24.14
N LEU A 469 15.23 0.12 24.44
CA LEU A 469 14.93 -1.09 25.22
C LEU A 469 15.08 -0.82 26.72
N ASP A 470 14.25 0.07 27.27
CA ASP A 470 14.20 0.43 28.70
C ASP A 470 12.81 0.17 29.32
N ASP A 471 12.11 -0.87 28.85
CA ASP A 471 10.86 -1.32 29.47
C ASP A 471 11.15 -1.75 30.92
N PRO A 472 10.56 -1.09 31.94
CA PRO A 472 10.77 -1.43 33.34
C PRO A 472 10.30 -2.84 33.73
N ASN A 473 9.55 -3.52 32.85
CA ASN A 473 9.08 -4.88 33.04
C ASN A 473 9.96 -5.94 32.36
N ASP A 474 10.92 -5.56 31.52
CA ASP A 474 11.86 -6.49 30.89
C ASP A 474 13.11 -6.69 31.78
N PRO A 475 13.33 -7.90 32.33
CA PRO A 475 14.53 -8.19 33.12
C PRO A 475 15.83 -8.20 32.29
N ASN A 476 15.75 -8.16 30.96
CA ASN A 476 16.89 -8.12 30.04
C ASN A 476 17.16 -6.72 29.47
N ALA A 477 16.42 -5.70 29.90
CA ALA A 477 16.57 -4.33 29.44
C ALA A 477 18.01 -3.81 29.68
N PRO A 478 18.69 -3.27 28.65
CA PRO A 478 20.02 -2.66 28.77
C PRO A 478 19.95 -1.22 29.36
N ASP A 479 19.47 -1.10 30.59
CA ASP A 479 19.21 0.19 31.27
C ASP A 479 20.46 1.08 31.39
N ILE A 480 21.65 0.50 31.63
CA ILE A 480 22.89 1.29 31.73
C ILE A 480 23.25 1.89 30.37
N THR A 481 23.08 1.12 29.30
CA THR A 481 23.36 1.52 27.92
C THR A 481 22.38 2.58 27.45
N VAL A 482 21.08 2.41 27.70
CA VAL A 482 20.05 3.41 27.41
C VAL A 482 20.30 4.70 28.18
N GLY A 483 20.51 4.61 29.50
CA GLY A 483 20.79 5.77 30.34
C GLY A 483 22.06 6.52 29.90
N ASN A 484 23.09 5.77 29.49
CA ASN A 484 24.31 6.35 28.93
C ASN A 484 24.04 7.05 27.59
N PHE A 485 23.30 6.44 26.67
CA PHE A 485 22.96 7.05 25.37
C PHE A 485 22.18 8.36 25.56
N LEU A 486 21.16 8.37 26.42
CA LEU A 486 20.35 9.56 26.70
C LEU A 486 21.16 10.69 27.33
N ASN A 487 22.18 10.37 28.14
CA ASN A 487 23.11 11.34 28.75
C ASN A 487 24.03 12.04 27.72
N TYR A 488 24.09 11.54 26.48
CA TYR A 488 24.80 12.20 25.38
C TYR A 488 23.88 12.99 24.42
N SER A 489 22.56 12.99 24.61
CA SER A 489 21.60 13.67 23.71
C SER A 489 22.02 15.09 23.33
N ASP A 490 22.31 15.95 24.32
CA ASP A 490 22.81 17.32 24.10
C ASP A 490 24.19 17.41 23.41
N ARG A 491 24.98 16.32 23.44
CA ARG A 491 26.31 16.22 22.81
C ARG A 491 26.25 15.61 21.41
N TYR A 492 25.08 15.12 20.99
CA TYR A 492 24.85 14.62 19.64
C TYR A 492 24.30 15.68 18.69
N GLU A 493 24.05 16.91 19.16
CA GLU A 493 23.79 18.03 18.25
C GLU A 493 24.93 18.14 17.24
N ASN A 494 24.59 18.19 15.95
CA ASN A 494 25.54 18.18 14.84
C ASN A 494 26.36 16.89 14.70
N SER A 495 25.98 15.79 15.35
CA SER A 495 26.63 14.49 15.19
C SER A 495 26.51 14.02 13.74
N ILE A 496 27.57 13.43 13.21
CA ILE A 496 27.59 12.89 11.84
C ILE A 496 27.55 11.36 11.83
N ILE A 497 26.98 10.79 10.76
CA ILE A 497 27.32 9.43 10.36
C ILE A 497 28.73 9.47 9.79
N HIS A 498 29.69 8.96 10.54
CA HIS A 498 31.11 9.02 10.18
C HIS A 498 31.59 7.76 9.45
N ARG A 499 30.83 6.67 9.56
CA ARG A 499 31.15 5.38 8.95
C ARG A 499 29.86 4.71 8.47
N SER A 500 29.82 4.37 7.18
CA SER A 500 28.79 3.54 6.56
C SER A 500 29.46 2.38 5.84
N ILE A 501 28.97 1.17 6.04
CA ILE A 501 29.43 -0.02 5.31
C ILE A 501 28.19 -0.76 4.83
N ASP A 502 28.08 -0.87 3.51
CA ASP A 502 26.94 -1.48 2.86
C ASP A 502 26.74 -2.94 3.30
N GLY A 503 25.49 -3.32 3.58
CA GLY A 503 25.13 -4.62 4.13
C GLY A 503 25.63 -4.90 5.56
N PHE A 504 26.21 -3.91 6.24
CA PHE A 504 26.73 -4.07 7.60
C PHE A 504 26.08 -3.09 8.58
N VAL A 505 26.60 -1.86 8.71
CA VAL A 505 26.13 -0.88 9.68
C VAL A 505 26.32 0.56 9.20
N ILE A 506 25.51 1.47 9.73
CA ILE A 506 25.81 2.92 9.73
C ILE A 506 26.08 3.38 11.16
N GLN A 507 27.17 4.11 11.38
CA GLN A 507 27.70 4.40 12.70
C GLN A 507 27.87 5.91 12.93
N GLY A 508 27.40 6.36 14.09
CA GLY A 508 27.33 7.75 14.53
C GLY A 508 27.78 7.93 15.99
N GLY A 509 27.54 9.13 16.55
CA GLY A 509 27.79 9.44 17.96
C GLY A 509 29.26 9.64 18.36
N GLY A 510 30.19 9.53 17.41
CA GLY A 510 31.63 9.69 17.65
C GLY A 510 32.18 11.07 17.33
N PHE A 511 31.53 11.78 16.40
CA PHE A 511 32.05 13.03 15.86
C PHE A 511 30.90 14.00 15.56
N VAL A 512 31.16 15.29 15.73
CA VAL A 512 30.28 16.39 15.37
C VAL A 512 30.90 17.25 14.27
N PHE A 513 30.08 17.83 13.40
CA PHE A 513 30.51 18.77 12.37
C PHE A 513 30.11 20.20 12.73
N GLU A 514 31.09 21.01 13.10
CA GLU A 514 30.89 22.40 13.53
C GLU A 514 32.00 23.30 12.99
N ASN A 515 31.64 24.53 12.59
CA ASN A 515 32.58 25.51 12.04
C ASN A 515 33.44 24.97 10.88
N ASP A 516 32.82 24.20 9.99
CA ASP A 516 33.44 23.53 8.84
C ASP A 516 34.57 22.53 9.21
N ASP A 517 34.56 22.02 10.44
CA ASP A 517 35.51 21.02 10.94
C ASP A 517 34.80 19.84 11.62
N VAL A 518 35.49 18.69 11.69
CA VAL A 518 35.02 17.48 12.38
C VAL A 518 35.78 17.33 13.69
N SER A 519 35.06 17.32 14.81
CA SER A 519 35.63 17.13 16.13
C SER A 519 35.02 15.92 16.85
N ALA A 520 35.77 15.29 17.75
CA ALA A 520 35.28 14.13 18.49
C ALA A 520 34.27 14.57 19.56
N VAL A 521 33.23 13.75 19.75
CA VAL A 521 32.29 13.91 20.88
C VAL A 521 33.06 13.74 22.19
N ASN A 522 32.81 14.64 23.14
CA ASN A 522 33.40 14.54 24.48
C ASN A 522 32.81 13.36 25.24
N THR A 523 33.62 12.33 25.48
CA THR A 523 33.19 11.07 26.12
C THR A 523 33.36 11.04 27.63
N ASP A 524 32.41 10.39 28.30
CA ASP A 524 32.48 9.95 29.69
C ASP A 524 33.21 8.59 29.79
N PRO A 525 33.54 8.10 31.00
CA PRO A 525 34.16 6.78 31.16
C PRO A 525 33.32 5.64 30.55
N PRO A 526 33.95 4.58 30.01
CA PRO A 526 33.24 3.45 29.42
C PRO A 526 32.27 2.77 30.38
N ILE A 527 31.15 2.27 29.84
CA ILE A 527 30.14 1.52 30.58
C ILE A 527 30.38 0.01 30.55
N VAL A 528 29.76 -0.70 31.50
CA VAL A 528 29.71 -2.17 31.49
C VAL A 528 28.81 -2.62 30.34
N ASN A 529 29.26 -3.65 29.63
CA ASN A 529 28.52 -4.26 28.53
C ASN A 529 27.27 -5.01 29.04
N GLU A 530 26.13 -4.76 28.41
CA GLU A 530 24.83 -5.38 28.72
C GLU A 530 24.34 -6.27 27.58
N PHE A 531 25.22 -6.76 26.71
CA PHE A 531 24.83 -7.67 25.63
C PHE A 531 24.05 -8.86 26.17
N ASN A 532 22.91 -9.12 25.56
CA ASN A 532 22.02 -10.21 25.87
C ASN A 532 21.54 -10.85 24.57
N SER A 533 21.64 -12.18 24.47
CA SER A 533 21.17 -12.92 23.28
C SER A 533 19.66 -12.85 23.06
N ALA A 534 18.89 -12.33 24.04
CA ALA A 534 17.48 -12.00 23.86
C ALA A 534 17.27 -10.78 22.94
N HIS A 535 18.28 -9.91 22.80
CA HIS A 535 18.29 -8.74 21.93
C HIS A 535 19.43 -8.87 20.90
N PRO A 536 19.28 -9.78 19.91
CA PRO A 536 20.30 -10.01 18.89
C PRO A 536 20.46 -8.80 17.95
N ASN A 537 21.64 -8.63 17.36
CA ASN A 537 21.95 -7.60 16.36
C ASN A 537 21.28 -7.92 15.02
N LEU A 538 19.96 -7.76 14.97
CA LEU A 538 19.13 -7.89 13.77
C LEU A 538 19.03 -6.57 13.03
N ARG A 539 18.68 -6.63 11.75
CA ARG A 539 18.38 -5.44 10.95
C ARG A 539 17.35 -4.56 11.66
N GLY A 540 17.58 -3.26 11.68
CA GLY A 540 16.70 -2.28 12.32
C GLY A 540 16.97 -2.06 13.80
N THR A 541 17.92 -2.77 14.40
CA THR A 541 18.32 -2.50 15.79
C THR A 541 19.41 -1.42 15.88
N LEU A 542 19.42 -0.72 17.02
CA LEU A 542 20.43 0.27 17.41
C LEU A 542 21.34 -0.35 18.49
N SER A 543 22.64 -0.32 18.25
CA SER A 543 23.63 -1.01 19.09
C SER A 543 24.81 -0.12 19.49
N MET A 544 25.39 -0.41 20.64
CA MET A 544 26.55 0.31 21.19
C MET A 544 27.83 -0.13 20.47
N ALA A 545 28.60 0.83 19.95
CA ALA A 545 29.88 0.55 19.32
C ALA A 545 30.98 0.30 20.37
N LEU A 546 31.85 -0.67 20.09
CA LEU A 546 32.91 -1.14 20.98
C LEU A 546 34.26 -1.10 20.26
N VAL A 547 35.33 -0.97 21.04
CA VAL A 547 36.70 -1.20 20.57
C VAL A 547 36.93 -2.71 20.48
N GLY A 548 37.37 -3.19 19.32
CA GLY A 548 37.58 -4.62 19.08
C GLY A 548 38.46 -5.29 20.15
N GLY A 549 37.94 -6.37 20.74
CA GLY A 549 38.60 -7.12 21.81
C GLY A 549 38.41 -6.58 23.24
N ASP A 550 37.72 -5.45 23.42
CA ASP A 550 37.35 -4.91 24.73
C ASP A 550 35.84 -4.69 24.84
N PHE A 551 35.16 -5.64 25.49
CA PHE A 551 33.70 -5.62 25.59
C PHE A 551 33.14 -4.45 26.42
N ASN A 552 33.90 -3.90 27.37
CA ASN A 552 33.44 -2.81 28.26
C ASN A 552 33.99 -1.45 27.84
N SER A 553 34.09 -1.20 26.53
CA SER A 553 34.66 0.01 25.95
C SER A 553 33.63 1.01 25.42
N GLY A 554 32.34 0.68 25.50
CA GLY A 554 31.24 1.52 25.00
C GLY A 554 31.17 2.87 25.70
N THR A 555 31.03 3.95 24.92
CA THR A 555 30.92 5.35 25.40
C THR A 555 29.78 6.06 24.66
N SER A 556 30.07 6.89 23.65
CA SER A 556 29.06 7.68 22.92
C SER A 556 28.72 7.14 21.53
N GLN A 557 29.48 6.19 21.02
CA GLN A 557 29.31 5.71 19.65
C GLN A 557 28.26 4.62 19.56
N TRP A 558 27.41 4.72 18.55
CA TRP A 558 26.32 3.78 18.29
C TRP A 558 26.22 3.50 16.80
N PHE A 559 25.55 2.42 16.42
CA PHE A 559 25.29 2.11 15.02
C PHE A 559 23.92 1.47 14.82
N PHE A 560 23.32 1.73 13.64
CA PHE A 560 22.16 1.01 13.16
C PHE A 560 22.61 -0.22 12.36
N ASN A 561 21.98 -1.35 12.62
CA ASN A 561 22.14 -2.58 11.86
C ASN A 561 21.31 -2.51 10.57
N VAL A 562 21.96 -2.59 9.41
CA VAL A 562 21.26 -2.58 8.10
C VAL A 562 21.02 -3.99 7.52
N ALA A 563 21.54 -5.01 8.20
CA ALA A 563 21.36 -6.43 7.93
C ALA A 563 21.39 -7.20 9.28
N ASP A 564 21.12 -8.50 9.24
CA ASP A 564 21.21 -9.38 10.41
C ASP A 564 22.66 -9.83 10.63
N HIS A 565 23.14 -9.77 11.86
CA HIS A 565 24.54 -10.05 12.23
C HIS A 565 24.65 -11.13 13.30
N THR A 566 23.92 -12.23 13.13
CA THR A 566 23.76 -13.29 14.15
C THR A 566 24.36 -14.65 13.78
N ASP A 567 24.75 -14.88 12.51
CA ASP A 567 25.26 -16.16 12.01
C ASP A 567 26.79 -16.14 11.81
N ASP A 568 27.51 -16.98 12.57
CA ASP A 568 28.95 -17.21 12.42
C ASP A 568 29.36 -17.71 11.01
N ASN A 569 28.41 -18.21 10.23
CA ASN A 569 28.66 -18.85 8.94
C ASN A 569 28.31 -17.99 7.73
N ASP A 570 27.76 -16.79 7.90
CA ASP A 570 27.52 -15.88 6.78
C ASP A 570 28.83 -15.16 6.42
N PRO A 571 29.45 -15.47 5.27
CA PRO A 571 30.70 -14.82 4.87
C PRO A 571 30.52 -13.34 4.48
N ASN A 572 29.27 -12.87 4.36
CA ASN A 572 28.94 -11.53 3.92
C ASN A 572 28.61 -10.57 5.07
N THR A 573 28.31 -11.08 6.26
CA THR A 573 27.91 -10.28 7.43
C THR A 573 28.76 -10.67 8.66
N PRO A 574 29.56 -9.75 9.22
CA PRO A 574 30.27 -10.03 10.47
C PRO A 574 29.31 -10.29 11.64
N ASN A 575 29.55 -11.32 12.45
CA ASN A 575 28.70 -11.61 13.62
C ASN A 575 28.96 -10.62 14.77
N LEU A 576 28.03 -9.70 14.98
CA LEU A 576 28.11 -8.68 16.04
C LEU A 576 27.65 -9.19 17.41
N ASP A 577 26.90 -10.29 17.44
CA ASP A 577 26.54 -10.98 18.69
C ASP A 577 27.73 -11.71 19.30
N GLU A 578 28.63 -12.30 18.48
CA GLU A 578 29.91 -12.87 18.95
C GLU A 578 30.81 -11.77 19.56
N ASP A 579 30.82 -10.59 18.92
CA ASP A 579 31.52 -9.40 19.41
C ASP A 579 30.82 -8.71 20.60
N ARG A 580 29.63 -9.17 20.97
CA ARG A 580 28.83 -8.74 22.12
C ARG A 580 28.46 -7.26 22.08
N HIS A 581 28.03 -6.77 20.92
CA HIS A 581 27.47 -5.43 20.81
C HIS A 581 26.08 -5.36 21.43
N THR A 582 25.93 -4.57 22.50
CA THR A 582 24.64 -4.39 23.19
C THR A 582 23.66 -3.66 22.28
N VAL A 583 22.61 -4.36 21.84
CA VAL A 583 21.40 -3.77 21.26
C VAL A 583 20.64 -3.06 22.36
N PHE A 584 20.26 -1.80 22.14
CA PHE A 584 19.55 -0.97 23.12
C PHE A 584 18.39 -0.16 22.52
N GLY A 585 18.06 -0.37 21.24
CA GLY A 585 16.86 0.19 20.63
C GLY A 585 16.49 -0.48 19.31
N GLU A 586 15.29 -0.18 18.82
CA GLU A 586 14.73 -0.67 17.56
C GLU A 586 14.15 0.50 16.76
N VAL A 587 14.46 0.58 15.47
CA VAL A 587 13.88 1.56 14.54
C VAL A 587 12.40 1.24 14.32
N ILE A 588 11.54 2.25 14.46
CA ILE A 588 10.08 2.10 14.35
C ILE A 588 9.52 2.83 13.10
N GLY A 589 8.31 2.45 12.70
CA GLY A 589 7.65 3.02 11.52
C GLY A 589 8.46 2.82 10.23
N SER A 590 8.50 3.85 9.38
CA SER A 590 9.29 3.82 8.13
C SER A 590 10.74 4.32 8.30
N GLY A 591 11.25 4.42 9.53
CA GLY A 591 12.60 4.94 9.81
C GLY A 591 13.71 4.15 9.09
N MET A 592 13.50 2.85 8.84
CA MET A 592 14.47 2.05 8.09
C MET A 592 14.65 2.50 6.64
N THR A 593 13.63 3.07 5.99
CA THR A 593 13.76 3.64 4.64
C THR A 593 14.78 4.79 4.61
N VAL A 594 14.84 5.59 5.68
CA VAL A 594 15.81 6.69 5.80
C VAL A 594 17.21 6.12 6.08
N VAL A 595 17.33 5.13 6.97
CA VAL A 595 18.58 4.42 7.25
C VAL A 595 19.16 3.78 5.98
N ASP A 596 18.34 3.09 5.19
CA ASP A 596 18.73 2.48 3.92
C ASP A 596 19.18 3.54 2.91
N SER A 597 18.45 4.65 2.82
CA SER A 597 18.80 5.78 1.94
C SER A 597 20.15 6.38 2.30
N ILE A 598 20.50 6.45 3.59
CA ILE A 598 21.83 6.89 4.06
C ILE A 598 22.89 5.85 3.69
N ASN A 599 22.63 4.57 3.91
CA ASN A 599 23.58 3.49 3.61
C ASN A 599 23.88 3.37 2.10
N GLY A 600 22.90 3.69 1.24
CA GLY A 600 23.06 3.71 -0.21
C GLY A 600 23.89 4.87 -0.77
N LEU A 601 24.37 5.80 0.07
CA LEU A 601 25.18 6.93 -0.37
C LEU A 601 26.63 6.53 -0.67
N ALA A 602 27.26 7.29 -1.58
CA ALA A 602 28.70 7.17 -1.80
C ALA A 602 29.48 7.51 -0.52
N THR A 603 30.49 6.70 -0.22
CA THR A 603 31.36 6.90 0.95
C THR A 603 32.73 7.43 0.54
N PHE A 604 33.31 8.25 1.42
CA PHE A 604 34.58 8.93 1.17
C PHE A 604 35.52 8.76 2.37
N ASN A 605 36.82 8.68 2.08
CA ASN A 605 37.86 8.71 3.10
C ASN A 605 38.23 10.16 3.39
N LEU A 606 37.77 10.66 4.54
CA LEU A 606 37.95 12.06 4.96
C LEU A 606 39.04 12.24 6.02
N ASN A 607 39.77 11.18 6.40
CA ASN A 607 40.81 11.26 7.44
C ASN A 607 41.93 12.27 7.12
N SER A 608 42.23 12.47 5.83
CA SER A 608 43.24 13.44 5.39
C SER A 608 42.76 14.89 5.46
N LEU A 609 41.43 15.10 5.49
CA LEU A 609 40.79 16.40 5.62
C LEU A 609 40.61 16.77 7.09
N PHE A 610 40.27 15.79 7.92
CA PHE A 610 40.00 15.98 9.34
C PHE A 610 40.91 15.08 10.19
N PRO A 611 42.13 15.56 10.54
CA PRO A 611 43.06 14.81 11.36
C PRO A 611 42.50 14.43 12.74
N GLY A 612 41.53 15.21 13.25
CA GLY A 612 40.79 14.90 14.48
C GLY A 612 39.92 13.64 14.41
N GLY A 613 39.69 13.10 13.21
CA GLY A 613 38.95 11.87 12.97
C GLY A 613 39.62 10.58 13.43
N ASN A 614 40.89 10.62 13.86
CA ASN A 614 41.65 9.48 14.41
C ASN A 614 41.61 8.19 13.56
N GLY A 615 41.46 8.31 12.24
CA GLY A 615 41.38 7.15 11.34
C GLY A 615 39.98 6.54 11.20
N ALA A 616 38.95 7.08 11.87
CA ALA A 616 37.59 6.56 11.85
C ALA A 616 36.75 7.06 10.65
N LEU A 617 37.21 8.10 9.94
CA LEU A 617 36.47 8.73 8.82
C LEU A 617 36.82 8.10 7.46
N GLN A 618 36.95 6.76 7.40
CA GLN A 618 37.38 6.06 6.18
C GLN A 618 36.25 5.86 5.17
N THR A 619 35.02 5.70 5.65
CA THR A 619 33.84 5.39 4.84
C THR A 619 32.67 6.32 5.21
N THR A 620 32.94 7.62 5.27
CA THR A 620 31.94 8.62 5.63
C THR A 620 30.97 8.84 4.45
N PRO A 621 29.65 8.59 4.61
CA PRO A 621 28.68 8.82 3.54
C PRO A 621 28.48 10.32 3.30
N ALA A 622 28.35 10.71 2.03
CA ALA A 622 28.05 12.09 1.67
C ALA A 622 27.11 12.19 0.45
N ARG A 623 26.22 13.18 0.47
CA ARG A 623 25.28 13.53 -0.60
C ARG A 623 25.91 14.55 -1.52
N ASN A 624 25.76 14.35 -2.83
CA ASN A 624 26.18 15.32 -3.84
C ASN A 624 27.64 15.79 -3.67
N TYR A 625 28.51 14.90 -3.18
CA TYR A 625 29.93 15.16 -2.98
C TYR A 625 30.72 14.39 -4.02
N ASN A 626 31.57 15.10 -4.77
CA ASN A 626 32.27 14.53 -5.94
C ASN A 626 33.70 14.06 -5.59
N GLY A 627 34.06 14.06 -4.30
CA GLY A 627 35.36 13.64 -3.82
C GLY A 627 36.19 14.77 -3.23
N ILE A 628 37.35 14.38 -2.69
CA ILE A 628 38.24 15.25 -1.90
C ILE A 628 39.14 16.14 -2.75
N THR A 629 39.17 15.95 -4.07
CA THR A 629 39.97 16.76 -4.99
C THR A 629 39.13 17.24 -6.16
N ARG A 630 39.44 18.46 -6.62
CA ARG A 630 38.90 19.04 -7.85
C ARG A 630 40.05 19.57 -8.69
N ASP A 631 40.07 19.25 -9.98
CA ASP A 631 41.03 19.80 -10.92
C ASP A 631 40.86 21.34 -11.00
N LEU A 632 41.99 22.05 -10.99
CA LEU A 632 42.04 23.48 -11.27
C LEU A 632 42.03 23.72 -12.78
N THR A 633 41.53 24.88 -13.20
CA THR A 633 41.55 25.22 -14.62
C THR A 633 43.01 25.41 -15.08
N GLY A 634 43.34 24.90 -16.28
CA GLY A 634 44.66 25.06 -16.89
C GLY A 634 45.74 24.12 -16.33
N ASN A 635 46.99 24.37 -16.76
CA ASN A 635 48.14 23.54 -16.40
C ASN A 635 49.19 24.36 -15.65
N VAL A 636 49.92 23.73 -14.73
CA VAL A 636 50.92 24.35 -13.88
C VAL A 636 52.32 23.80 -14.12
N SER A 637 53.33 24.62 -13.88
CA SER A 637 54.75 24.26 -13.91
C SER A 637 55.48 24.87 -12.72
N VAL A 638 56.31 24.08 -12.07
CA VAL A 638 57.15 24.47 -10.93
C VAL A 638 58.54 23.85 -11.07
N SER A 639 59.59 24.63 -10.88
CA SER A 639 60.96 24.12 -10.97
C SER A 639 61.34 23.34 -9.70
N PRO A 640 62.17 22.28 -9.80
CA PRO A 640 62.64 21.53 -8.64
C PRO A 640 63.29 22.43 -7.59
N GLY A 641 62.88 22.29 -6.33
CA GLY A 641 63.40 23.04 -5.19
C GLY A 641 62.94 24.50 -5.11
N THR A 642 61.86 24.88 -5.81
CA THR A 642 61.31 26.25 -5.80
C THR A 642 59.85 26.29 -5.34
N ALA A 643 59.40 27.43 -4.84
CA ALA A 643 58.03 27.68 -4.39
C ALA A 643 57.17 28.41 -5.43
N LEU A 644 57.75 28.94 -6.52
CA LEU A 644 57.00 29.67 -7.54
C LEU A 644 56.35 28.69 -8.51
N VAL A 645 55.02 28.71 -8.55
CA VAL A 645 54.21 27.95 -9.50
C VAL A 645 53.72 28.90 -10.58
N THR A 646 53.97 28.55 -11.83
CA THR A 646 53.50 29.28 -13.01
C THR A 646 52.43 28.47 -13.71
N GLY A 647 51.41 29.12 -14.26
CA GLY A 647 50.27 28.48 -14.90
C GLY A 647 50.02 28.96 -16.32
N THR A 648 49.47 28.08 -17.15
CA THR A 648 49.00 28.39 -18.51
C THR A 648 47.50 28.12 -18.58
N GLY A 649 46.73 29.18 -18.85
CA GLY A 649 45.26 29.11 -18.87
C GLY A 649 44.61 28.90 -17.50
N THR A 650 45.38 29.06 -16.42
CA THR A 650 44.88 28.97 -15.04
C THR A 650 44.13 30.23 -14.63
N MET A 651 43.32 30.12 -13.58
CA MET A 651 42.52 31.21 -13.02
C MET A 651 42.67 31.28 -11.48
N PHE A 652 43.92 31.26 -11.01
CA PHE A 652 44.22 31.10 -9.58
C PHE A 652 43.53 32.12 -8.66
N ASP A 653 43.38 33.38 -9.10
CA ASP A 653 42.78 34.45 -8.27
C ASP A 653 41.28 34.22 -8.01
N SER A 654 40.62 33.50 -8.91
CA SER A 654 39.19 33.16 -8.80
C SER A 654 38.91 31.75 -8.25
N GLU A 655 39.89 30.84 -8.34
CA GLU A 655 39.71 29.43 -7.99
C GLU A 655 40.30 29.03 -6.64
N LEU A 656 41.21 29.85 -6.09
CA LEU A 656 41.97 29.55 -4.88
C LEU A 656 41.99 30.74 -3.91
N SER A 657 42.21 30.43 -2.64
CA SER A 657 42.53 31.38 -1.58
C SER A 657 43.87 31.06 -0.94
N VAL A 658 44.52 32.06 -0.35
CA VAL A 658 45.73 31.84 0.47
C VAL A 658 45.37 30.92 1.63
N GLY A 659 46.15 29.87 1.83
CA GLY A 659 45.88 28.79 2.80
C GLY A 659 45.23 27.55 2.20
N ASP A 660 44.76 27.59 0.95
CA ASP A 660 44.20 26.40 0.29
C ASP A 660 45.27 25.33 0.09
N ARG A 661 44.87 24.07 0.28
CA ARG A 661 45.74 22.93 -0.02
C ARG A 661 45.56 22.51 -1.47
N ILE A 662 46.67 22.41 -2.19
CA ILE A 662 46.70 21.97 -3.58
C ILE A 662 47.63 20.78 -3.76
N ILE A 663 47.41 20.01 -4.83
CA ILE A 663 48.21 18.87 -5.24
C ILE A 663 48.77 19.16 -6.63
N ILE A 664 50.09 19.10 -6.77
CA ILE A 664 50.78 19.25 -8.05
C ILE A 664 51.61 18.00 -8.28
N ALA A 665 51.33 17.28 -9.38
CA ALA A 665 52.04 16.03 -9.74
C ALA A 665 52.14 15.01 -8.58
N GLY A 666 51.08 14.90 -7.76
CA GLY A 666 51.01 13.99 -6.61
C GLY A 666 51.63 14.50 -5.31
N VAL A 667 52.16 15.73 -5.27
CA VAL A 667 52.71 16.37 -4.07
C VAL A 667 51.72 17.37 -3.50
N SER A 668 51.25 17.15 -2.26
CA SER A 668 50.39 18.08 -1.53
C SER A 668 51.19 19.24 -0.94
N THR A 669 50.71 20.46 -1.11
CA THR A 669 51.30 21.70 -0.56
C THR A 669 50.18 22.71 -0.25
N THR A 670 50.54 23.88 0.30
CA THR A 670 49.59 24.96 0.65
C THR A 670 49.91 26.21 -0.14
N VAL A 671 48.90 26.94 -0.61
CA VAL A 671 49.04 28.23 -1.27
C VAL A 671 49.50 29.28 -0.25
N ASP A 672 50.67 29.87 -0.47
CA ASP A 672 51.28 30.89 0.39
C ASP A 672 50.93 32.31 -0.08
N SER A 673 50.94 32.55 -1.39
CA SER A 673 50.45 33.80 -1.97
C SER A 673 49.94 33.60 -3.40
N ILE A 674 48.92 34.35 -3.81
CA ILE A 674 48.44 34.38 -5.20
C ILE A 674 48.89 35.71 -5.79
N LEU A 675 49.73 35.65 -6.82
CA LEU A 675 50.33 36.83 -7.46
C LEU A 675 49.50 37.30 -8.66
N SER A 676 48.90 36.35 -9.39
CA SER A 676 47.97 36.57 -10.50
C SER A 676 47.23 35.26 -10.83
N ASP A 677 46.31 35.30 -11.79
CA ASP A 677 45.67 34.10 -12.35
C ASP A 677 46.64 33.03 -12.86
N THR A 678 47.88 33.41 -13.18
CA THR A 678 48.91 32.52 -13.74
C THR A 678 50.12 32.32 -12.84
N GLU A 679 50.19 32.94 -11.66
CA GLU A 679 51.35 32.80 -10.77
C GLU A 679 50.92 32.78 -9.30
N LEU A 680 51.42 31.79 -8.55
CA LEU A 680 51.26 31.69 -7.10
C LEU A 680 52.56 31.19 -6.45
N THR A 681 52.71 31.42 -5.14
CA THR A 681 53.73 30.76 -4.32
C THR A 681 53.11 29.70 -3.43
N ILE A 682 53.85 28.61 -3.19
CA ILE A 682 53.48 27.55 -2.25
C ILE A 682 54.37 27.59 -1.00
N ALA A 683 53.84 27.12 0.13
CA ALA A 683 54.50 27.23 1.44
C ALA A 683 55.83 26.44 1.51
N ASP A 684 55.89 25.28 0.85
CA ASP A 684 57.09 24.45 0.78
C ASP A 684 57.60 24.33 -0.66
N ASN A 685 58.92 24.48 -0.85
CA ASN A 685 59.56 24.30 -2.16
C ASN A 685 59.23 22.92 -2.75
N HIS A 686 58.75 22.89 -4.00
CA HIS A 686 58.39 21.65 -4.69
C HIS A 686 59.65 20.87 -5.10
N GLN A 687 60.01 19.83 -4.34
CA GLN A 687 61.32 19.17 -4.45
C GLN A 687 61.58 18.52 -5.82
N ALA A 688 60.57 17.89 -6.42
CA ALA A 688 60.72 17.16 -7.69
C ALA A 688 60.51 18.03 -8.94
N GLY A 689 59.96 19.24 -8.78
CA GLY A 689 59.38 20.02 -9.89
C GLY A 689 58.20 19.34 -10.59
N ALA A 690 57.53 20.07 -11.47
CA ALA A 690 56.50 19.56 -12.39
C ALA A 690 56.44 20.46 -13.63
N THR A 691 56.11 19.89 -14.79
CA THR A 691 55.98 20.64 -16.04
C THR A 691 54.64 20.29 -16.68
N ASP A 692 53.88 21.32 -17.04
CA ASP A 692 52.58 21.21 -17.73
C ASP A 692 51.60 20.23 -17.06
N ALA A 693 51.61 20.20 -15.72
CA ALA A 693 50.82 19.26 -14.93
C ALA A 693 49.45 19.85 -14.58
N THR A 694 48.42 18.99 -14.49
CA THR A 694 47.16 19.38 -13.86
C THR A 694 47.38 19.53 -12.35
N ALA A 695 46.96 20.66 -11.80
CA ALA A 695 46.90 20.88 -10.36
C ALA A 695 45.48 20.59 -9.85
N GLN A 696 45.38 20.10 -8.62
CA GLN A 696 44.10 19.86 -7.96
C GLN A 696 44.02 20.67 -6.68
N THR A 697 42.84 21.16 -6.32
CA THR A 697 42.58 21.71 -4.98
C THR A 697 41.86 20.67 -4.12
N ILE A 698 42.08 20.75 -2.81
CA ILE A 698 41.34 19.94 -1.85
C ILE A 698 39.97 20.56 -1.62
N VAL A 699 38.92 19.75 -1.76
CA VAL A 699 37.54 20.16 -1.49
C VAL A 699 37.13 19.59 -0.13
N PHE A 700 36.56 20.43 0.72
CA PHE A 700 35.96 20.01 1.99
C PHE A 700 34.45 19.80 1.78
N PRO A 701 33.86 18.75 2.36
CA PRO A 701 32.42 18.57 2.31
C PRO A 701 31.72 19.64 3.16
N THR A 702 30.60 20.16 2.68
CA THR A 702 29.76 21.09 3.43
C THR A 702 28.83 20.33 4.38
N ARG A 703 28.21 21.05 5.33
CA ARG A 703 27.18 20.50 6.23
C ARG A 703 26.09 19.75 5.46
N ASP A 704 25.56 20.34 4.39
CA ASP A 704 24.45 19.76 3.62
C ASP A 704 24.85 18.48 2.87
N GLN A 705 26.14 18.35 2.54
CA GLN A 705 26.70 17.17 1.89
C GLN A 705 26.94 16.04 2.90
N LEU A 706 27.33 16.35 4.14
CA LEU A 706 27.44 15.34 5.19
C LEU A 706 26.05 14.90 5.69
N ILE A 707 26.01 13.71 6.28
CA ILE A 707 24.82 13.24 7.01
C ILE A 707 24.96 13.68 8.46
N VAL A 708 24.35 14.82 8.75
CA VAL A 708 24.35 15.45 10.07
C VAL A 708 22.99 15.23 10.73
N PHE A 709 22.99 14.86 12.00
CA PHE A 709 21.82 14.90 12.85
C PHE A 709 21.71 16.27 13.49
N ASP A 710 20.63 16.96 13.19
CA ASP A 710 20.32 18.27 13.77
C ASP A 710 19.95 18.11 15.25
N SER A 711 19.29 17.01 15.61
CA SER A 711 19.00 16.63 17.00
C SER A 711 18.86 15.12 17.15
N ILE A 712 19.11 14.63 18.37
CA ILE A 712 18.72 13.30 18.84
C ILE A 712 18.00 13.50 20.18
N GLU A 713 16.68 13.47 20.17
CA GLU A 713 15.87 13.90 21.31
C GLU A 713 14.77 12.90 21.67
N THR A 714 14.40 12.85 22.95
CA THR A 714 13.24 12.08 23.42
C THR A 714 11.95 12.76 22.98
N ILE A 715 11.09 12.00 22.31
CA ILE A 715 9.82 12.47 21.77
C ILE A 715 8.61 11.86 22.46
N LEU A 716 8.78 10.71 23.15
CA LEU A 716 7.71 10.05 23.90
C LEU A 716 8.21 9.19 25.06
#